data_AF-A0A2V8SY54-F1
#
_entry.id   AF-A0A2V8SY54-F1
#
_cell.length_a   1.000
_cell.length_b   1.000
_cell.length_c   1.000
_cell.angle_alpha   90.00
_cell.angle_beta   90.00
_cell.angle_gamma   90.00
#
_symmetry.space_group_name_H-M   'P 1'
#
loop_
_entity.id
_entity.type
_entity.pdbx_description
1 polymer ?
#
loop_
_entity_poly.entity_id
_entity_poly.type
_entity_poly.pdbx_seq_one_letter_code
_entity_poly.pdbx_strand_id
1 'polypeptide(L)'
;MSIIVCRPKSLPLEKHKEAARRAIEINPDNELETREVMRTPIGRRGGVRRIVVVKGRKWPVTGVRLSVSFLDNPSTALRSRILKHMNAWGEQANVLFSETRGVGKVRIARFDSPPADSGYWSYIGTEILEIDEGDPTFNLDSFTMRTSESEFRRVVRHEAGHTLGFDHEHMRSEIVNRIDREKAFVFFDKDQGWSKQEVEDQVLTPLVKKSIMGTTEADPLSIMCYQLPGKIMKDGKPVPGGIDINANDFAFAKSLYPKPKRRGAADPGEPEEKAKPKTDSTDPKPATDAGEVFELVVMDQFHSGIEVLQTANATPRFAQVFASYGGARVTSSMRLRADTSKEKALLQKQRTRLRDEKARLDDGTTLFGNIIGVHERIKAYTNREKGTLPDDDRMIEFGGQLFDTLFQGDVRRLYDEARTRQKGRLDLVLTSMIPWIAEKPWEFAYDHGRQSFLSTEEIHFVRNVLTNVPADPIRERNGPLRILVVSAQPVGFGRLSIEQEVAVIQRGFKPLVDAGLVEITPIARATPSTIHEYLKTEEFDVVHFIGHGTYDEERDEGCLIFVDEDGGESRLGQRSVREIFCKRGLSLVFLNSCESGRGGQADFNKGVAQSLVAHGLPALVANQYSVLDSSATSFAQHFYLSLANGMTLGESAREARIAVNYQLHGEPIDWAIPVLYARDADCRLCPKQKAPAKGATTETRKSTRRSPKPSVSRIAFWDMDNVFPRLEDTVEVMNRVQSTFEFELVDLSVPLGVWDLDSEKGKPYLWADHLADRMQRMPMELGVEILACVTRHWMRDDDWLNLYGWWPADRKPPIIMFSIAGFEDLPPEGPETDRAIANAAVAGLAGFYGNMYSHTRFKECPLWFNEDRELQHLIAKQKFDEGCRKKLKPMLGAKFDALEELLKTF
;
A
#
# COMPACT_ATOMS: atom_id res chain seq x y z
N MET A 1 -42.96 -6.25 -29.78
CA MET A 1 -41.52 -6.17 -29.47
C MET A 1 -40.96 -5.02 -30.27
N SER A 2 -40.45 -4.00 -29.60
CA SER A 2 -39.72 -2.89 -30.22
C SER A 2 -38.45 -3.47 -30.84
N ILE A 3 -38.27 -3.34 -32.15
CA ILE A 3 -37.06 -3.78 -32.83
C ILE A 3 -35.98 -2.76 -32.46
N ILE A 4 -35.03 -3.16 -31.61
CA ILE A 4 -33.90 -2.29 -31.26
C ILE A 4 -32.98 -2.23 -32.49
N VAL A 5 -32.91 -1.04 -33.07
CA VAL A 5 -32.09 -0.73 -34.26
C VAL A 5 -30.67 -0.36 -33.80
N CYS A 6 -29.68 -0.55 -34.69
CA CYS A 6 -28.32 -0.04 -34.50
C CYS A 6 -28.36 1.44 -34.08
N ARG A 7 -27.51 1.80 -33.12
CA ARG A 7 -27.30 3.15 -32.63
C ARG A 7 -26.00 3.69 -33.20
N PRO A 8 -26.03 4.73 -34.03
CA PRO A 8 -24.81 5.25 -34.62
C PRO A 8 -23.88 5.84 -33.56
N LYS A 9 -22.67 5.29 -33.44
CA LYS A 9 -21.61 5.84 -32.58
C LYS A 9 -20.68 6.71 -33.42
N SER A 10 -20.34 7.89 -32.91
CA SER A 10 -19.44 8.82 -33.59
C SER A 10 -18.30 9.26 -32.68
N LEU A 11 -17.11 9.42 -33.26
CA LEU A 11 -15.98 10.00 -32.55
C LEU A 11 -16.30 11.41 -32.01
N PRO A 12 -15.82 11.78 -30.80
CA PRO A 12 -15.85 13.15 -30.31
C PRO A 12 -15.09 14.08 -31.26
N LEU A 13 -15.59 15.30 -31.47
CA LEU A 13 -15.06 16.29 -32.43
C LEU A 13 -13.53 16.46 -32.38
N GLU A 14 -12.98 16.48 -31.17
CA GLU A 14 -11.54 16.69 -30.94
C GLU A 14 -10.67 15.53 -31.49
N LYS A 15 -11.22 14.31 -31.58
CA LYS A 15 -10.52 13.13 -32.15
C LYS A 15 -10.63 13.02 -33.69
N HIS A 16 -11.44 13.85 -34.37
CA HIS A 16 -11.66 13.72 -35.83
C HIS A 16 -10.41 14.03 -36.66
N LYS A 17 -9.59 14.98 -36.23
CA LYS A 17 -8.37 15.37 -36.96
C LYS A 17 -7.32 14.26 -36.92
N GLU A 18 -7.14 13.66 -35.75
CA GLU A 18 -6.27 12.49 -35.52
C GLU A 18 -6.77 11.29 -36.34
N ALA A 19 -8.08 10.98 -36.23
CA ALA A 19 -8.72 9.89 -36.96
C ALA A 19 -8.54 10.01 -38.48
N ALA A 20 -8.73 11.22 -39.03
CA ALA A 20 -8.57 11.47 -40.46
C ALA A 20 -7.12 11.27 -40.92
N ARG A 21 -6.15 11.70 -40.11
CA ARG A 21 -4.73 11.48 -40.39
C ARG A 21 -4.39 9.99 -40.36
N ARG A 22 -4.78 9.28 -39.29
CA ARG A 22 -4.50 7.84 -39.14
C ARG A 22 -5.21 7.00 -40.21
N ALA A 23 -6.42 7.39 -40.62
CA ALA A 23 -7.13 6.72 -41.70
C ALA A 23 -6.38 6.83 -43.04
N ILE A 24 -5.78 7.98 -43.35
CA ILE A 24 -4.95 8.18 -44.57
C ILE A 24 -3.62 7.42 -44.45
N GLU A 25 -2.99 7.44 -43.29
CA GLU A 25 -1.75 6.69 -43.03
C GLU A 25 -1.95 5.18 -43.22
N ILE A 26 -3.10 4.65 -42.79
CA ILE A 26 -3.44 3.23 -42.93
C ILE A 26 -3.84 2.90 -44.37
N ASN A 27 -4.68 3.72 -44.99
CA ASN A 27 -5.12 3.55 -46.37
C ASN A 27 -5.16 4.91 -47.08
N PRO A 28 -4.14 5.22 -47.92
CA PRO A 28 -4.05 6.50 -48.62
C PRO A 28 -5.27 6.84 -49.48
N ASP A 29 -6.00 5.84 -49.99
CA ASP A 29 -7.20 6.04 -50.81
C ASP A 29 -8.35 6.71 -50.02
N ASN A 30 -8.30 6.70 -48.67
CA ASN A 30 -9.24 7.43 -47.83
C ASN A 30 -9.17 8.95 -48.03
N GLU A 31 -8.07 9.49 -48.56
CA GLU A 31 -7.94 10.92 -48.84
C GLU A 31 -8.92 11.41 -49.91
N LEU A 32 -9.23 10.55 -50.89
CA LEU A 32 -10.10 10.83 -52.03
C LEU A 32 -11.59 10.90 -51.65
N GLU A 33 -11.96 10.38 -50.47
CA GLU A 33 -13.32 10.40 -49.94
C GLU A 33 -13.45 11.47 -48.85
N THR A 34 -13.64 12.73 -49.25
CA THR A 34 -13.79 13.87 -48.32
C THR A 34 -15.25 14.35 -48.28
N ARG A 35 -15.80 14.56 -47.08
CA ARG A 35 -17.14 15.14 -46.87
C ARG A 35 -17.15 16.20 -45.79
N GLU A 36 -17.98 17.23 -45.97
CA GLU A 36 -18.30 18.20 -44.92
C GLU A 36 -19.60 17.80 -44.22
N VAL A 37 -19.54 17.63 -42.90
CA VAL A 37 -20.70 17.26 -42.08
C VAL A 37 -20.86 18.28 -40.96
N MET A 38 -22.03 18.90 -40.84
CA MET A 38 -22.35 19.72 -39.66
C MET A 38 -22.74 18.81 -38.50
N ARG A 39 -22.05 18.91 -37.36
CA ARG A 39 -22.37 18.12 -36.15
C ARG A 39 -22.49 18.99 -34.91
N THR A 40 -23.31 18.51 -33.97
CA THR A 40 -23.45 19.09 -32.63
C THR A 40 -22.74 18.17 -31.63
N PRO A 41 -21.98 18.69 -30.65
CA PRO A 41 -21.33 17.85 -29.64
C PRO A 41 -22.35 17.00 -28.85
N ILE A 42 -22.02 15.72 -28.61
CA ILE A 42 -22.86 14.78 -27.87
C ILE A 42 -23.14 15.33 -26.45
N GLY A 43 -24.41 15.31 -26.02
CA GLY A 43 -24.81 15.60 -24.64
C GLY A 43 -25.35 17.01 -24.35
N ARG A 44 -25.46 17.92 -25.33
CA ARG A 44 -26.14 19.22 -25.14
C ARG A 44 -27.25 19.40 -26.17
N ARG A 45 -28.52 19.42 -25.71
CA ARG A 45 -29.62 19.99 -26.52
C ARG A 45 -29.29 21.47 -26.81
N GLY A 46 -29.14 21.82 -28.09
CA GLY A 46 -28.92 23.20 -28.54
C GLY A 46 -27.46 23.70 -28.59
N GLY A 47 -26.47 22.81 -28.71
CA GLY A 47 -25.05 23.20 -28.83
C GLY A 47 -24.69 23.94 -30.15
N VAL A 48 -23.60 24.71 -30.11
CA VAL A 48 -23.06 25.43 -31.29
C VAL A 48 -22.59 24.43 -32.35
N ARG A 49 -23.11 24.57 -33.58
CA ARG A 49 -22.80 23.68 -34.71
C ARG A 49 -21.39 23.96 -35.24
N ARG A 50 -20.65 22.89 -35.58
CA ARG A 50 -19.34 22.98 -36.25
C ARG A 50 -19.36 22.15 -37.54
N ILE A 51 -18.77 22.69 -38.60
CA ILE A 51 -18.51 21.96 -39.85
C ILE A 51 -17.29 21.07 -39.62
N VAL A 52 -17.42 19.77 -39.88
CA VAL A 52 -16.35 18.79 -39.73
C VAL A 52 -16.05 18.15 -41.06
N VAL A 53 -14.79 18.17 -41.47
CA VAL A 53 -14.32 17.44 -42.65
C VAL A 53 -14.00 16.01 -42.23
N VAL A 54 -14.75 15.04 -42.77
CA VAL A 54 -14.55 13.60 -42.49
C VAL A 54 -13.95 12.94 -43.74
N LYS A 55 -12.86 12.18 -43.55
CA LYS A 55 -12.18 11.40 -44.59
C LYS A 55 -12.74 9.98 -44.69
N GLY A 56 -12.33 9.21 -45.70
CA GLY A 56 -12.63 7.78 -45.81
C GLY A 56 -12.17 7.03 -44.56
N ARG A 57 -12.85 5.94 -44.21
CA ARG A 57 -12.62 5.17 -42.97
C ARG A 57 -12.32 3.70 -43.25
N LYS A 58 -11.91 3.39 -44.47
CA LYS A 58 -11.77 2.02 -44.97
C LYS A 58 -10.40 1.46 -44.58
N TRP A 59 -10.35 0.15 -44.37
CA TRP A 59 -9.09 -0.58 -44.19
C TRP A 59 -8.35 -0.76 -45.53
N PRO A 60 -7.09 -1.22 -45.52
CA PRO A 60 -6.33 -1.44 -46.76
C PRO A 60 -6.93 -2.55 -47.63
N VAL A 61 -6.82 -2.41 -48.95
CA VAL A 61 -7.28 -3.41 -49.95
C VAL A 61 -6.55 -4.77 -49.83
N THR A 62 -5.41 -4.81 -49.14
CA THR A 62 -4.65 -6.04 -48.86
C THR A 62 -5.34 -6.97 -47.85
N GLY A 63 -6.42 -6.52 -47.22
CA GLY A 63 -7.28 -7.30 -46.34
C GLY A 63 -7.33 -6.78 -44.91
N VAL A 64 -8.31 -7.26 -44.15
CA VAL A 64 -8.61 -6.80 -42.79
C VAL A 64 -8.36 -7.93 -41.81
N ARG A 65 -7.42 -7.75 -40.87
CA ARG A 65 -7.14 -8.68 -39.77
C ARG A 65 -7.22 -7.93 -38.46
N LEU A 66 -8.28 -8.18 -37.69
CA LEU A 66 -8.57 -7.45 -36.46
C LEU A 66 -8.60 -8.41 -35.27
N SER A 67 -7.82 -8.06 -34.23
CA SER A 67 -7.86 -8.74 -32.95
C SER A 67 -9.13 -8.33 -32.19
N VAL A 68 -9.82 -9.31 -31.60
CA VAL A 68 -11.06 -9.11 -30.85
C VAL A 68 -10.84 -9.47 -29.38
N SER A 69 -11.25 -8.58 -28.48
CA SER A 69 -11.37 -8.86 -27.05
C SER A 69 -12.77 -8.51 -26.56
N PHE A 70 -13.18 -9.09 -25.43
CA PHE A 70 -14.49 -8.87 -24.83
C PHE A 70 -14.31 -8.22 -23.46
N LEU A 71 -14.91 -7.05 -23.24
CA LEU A 71 -14.73 -6.24 -22.03
C LEU A 71 -15.42 -6.83 -20.80
N ASP A 72 -16.47 -7.61 -21.01
CA ASP A 72 -17.26 -8.26 -19.97
C ASP A 72 -17.01 -9.79 -19.88
N ASN A 73 -15.99 -10.27 -20.62
CA ASN A 73 -15.49 -11.65 -20.64
C ASN A 73 -16.59 -12.75 -20.61
N PRO A 74 -17.44 -12.85 -21.64
CA PRO A 74 -18.52 -13.83 -21.70
C PRO A 74 -17.98 -15.24 -21.92
N SER A 75 -18.85 -16.25 -21.70
CA SER A 75 -18.49 -17.67 -21.89
C SER A 75 -17.82 -17.93 -23.25
N THR A 76 -16.86 -18.86 -23.30
CA THR A 76 -16.15 -19.23 -24.54
C THR A 76 -17.10 -19.62 -25.67
N ALA A 77 -18.23 -20.26 -25.35
CA ALA A 77 -19.28 -20.59 -26.31
C ALA A 77 -19.90 -19.34 -26.94
N LEU A 78 -20.20 -18.31 -26.14
CA LEU A 78 -20.75 -17.05 -26.63
C LEU A 78 -19.71 -16.25 -27.45
N ARG A 79 -18.44 -16.20 -27.00
CA ARG A 79 -17.36 -15.56 -27.75
C ARG A 79 -17.15 -16.20 -29.12
N SER A 80 -17.07 -17.52 -29.15
CA SER A 80 -16.92 -18.30 -30.38
C SER A 80 -18.10 -18.09 -31.32
N ARG A 81 -19.32 -18.00 -30.78
CA ARG A 81 -20.53 -17.70 -31.56
C ARG A 81 -20.48 -16.29 -32.14
N ILE A 82 -20.16 -15.26 -31.36
CA ILE A 82 -20.04 -13.88 -31.85
C ILE A 82 -18.99 -13.79 -32.96
N LEU A 83 -17.79 -14.36 -32.75
CA LEU A 83 -16.72 -14.38 -33.74
C LEU A 83 -17.10 -15.13 -35.02
N LYS A 84 -17.88 -16.21 -34.93
CA LYS A 84 -18.41 -16.91 -36.11
C LYS A 84 -19.27 -15.98 -36.97
N HIS A 85 -20.13 -15.17 -36.35
CA HIS A 85 -20.98 -14.23 -37.09
C HIS A 85 -20.19 -13.03 -37.62
N MET A 86 -19.24 -12.48 -36.86
CA MET A 86 -18.35 -11.43 -37.36
C MET A 86 -17.55 -11.88 -38.59
N ASN A 87 -17.07 -13.13 -38.59
CA ASN A 87 -16.30 -13.72 -39.69
C ASN A 87 -17.14 -14.16 -40.90
N ALA A 88 -18.48 -13.98 -40.89
CA ALA A 88 -19.32 -14.30 -42.04
C ALA A 88 -18.93 -13.47 -43.29
N TRP A 89 -18.49 -12.22 -43.09
CA TRP A 89 -17.93 -11.38 -44.17
C TRP A 89 -16.70 -11.99 -44.85
N GLY A 90 -15.91 -12.78 -44.10
CA GLY A 90 -14.72 -13.49 -44.59
C GLY A 90 -15.00 -14.61 -45.59
N GLU A 91 -16.28 -14.96 -45.85
CA GLU A 91 -16.66 -15.95 -46.85
C GLU A 91 -16.25 -15.50 -48.28
N GLN A 92 -16.50 -14.23 -48.62
CA GLN A 92 -16.19 -13.69 -49.96
C GLN A 92 -15.17 -12.55 -49.96
N ALA A 93 -14.93 -11.91 -48.81
CA ALA A 93 -13.95 -10.83 -48.63
C ALA A 93 -12.70 -11.30 -47.87
N ASN A 94 -11.60 -10.59 -47.99
CA ASN A 94 -10.34 -10.85 -47.28
C ASN A 94 -10.37 -10.25 -45.86
N VAL A 95 -11.23 -10.81 -45.01
CA VAL A 95 -11.51 -10.32 -43.66
C VAL A 95 -11.37 -11.45 -42.64
N LEU A 96 -10.72 -11.17 -41.51
CA LEU A 96 -10.58 -12.07 -40.38
C LEU A 96 -10.62 -11.32 -39.05
N PHE A 97 -11.53 -11.75 -38.18
CA PHE A 97 -11.60 -11.38 -36.77
C PHE A 97 -11.12 -12.55 -35.91
N SER A 98 -10.08 -12.33 -35.09
CA SER A 98 -9.48 -13.37 -34.25
C SER A 98 -9.45 -12.95 -32.80
N GLU A 99 -9.88 -13.83 -31.89
CA GLU A 99 -9.75 -13.60 -30.46
C GLU A 99 -8.29 -13.40 -30.07
N THR A 100 -8.02 -12.42 -29.20
CA THR A 100 -6.71 -12.19 -28.61
C THR A 100 -6.77 -12.32 -27.10
N ARG A 101 -5.65 -12.68 -26.48
CA ARG A 101 -5.48 -12.71 -25.02
C ARG A 101 -5.12 -11.33 -24.44
N GLY A 102 -4.77 -10.36 -25.29
CA GLY A 102 -4.49 -8.97 -24.93
C GLY A 102 -5.60 -8.00 -25.35
N VAL A 103 -5.28 -6.71 -25.49
CA VAL A 103 -6.25 -5.71 -25.96
C VAL A 103 -6.52 -5.90 -27.45
N GLY A 104 -7.78 -6.17 -27.80
CA GLY A 104 -8.23 -6.24 -29.18
C GLY A 104 -8.32 -4.86 -29.82
N LYS A 105 -8.08 -4.78 -31.13
CA LYS A 105 -8.47 -3.60 -31.92
C LYS A 105 -9.98 -3.43 -31.91
N VAL A 106 -10.72 -4.53 -31.87
CA VAL A 106 -12.17 -4.57 -31.65
C VAL A 106 -12.44 -5.01 -30.23
N ARG A 107 -13.10 -4.15 -29.44
CA ARG A 107 -13.41 -4.39 -28.02
C ARG A 107 -14.91 -4.44 -27.86
N ILE A 108 -15.44 -5.65 -27.66
CA ILE A 108 -16.87 -5.92 -27.59
C ILE A 108 -17.33 -5.78 -26.13
N ALA A 109 -18.25 -4.85 -25.88
CA ALA A 109 -19.03 -4.74 -24.65
C ALA A 109 -20.43 -5.33 -24.84
N ARG A 110 -21.14 -5.52 -23.72
CA ARG A 110 -22.57 -5.84 -23.68
C ARG A 110 -23.29 -4.94 -22.65
N PHE A 111 -22.95 -3.66 -22.64
CA PHE A 111 -23.48 -2.69 -21.70
C PHE A 111 -24.96 -2.37 -21.98
N ASP A 112 -25.75 -2.34 -20.93
CA ASP A 112 -27.18 -1.96 -20.90
C ASP A 112 -27.41 -0.64 -20.14
N SER A 113 -26.36 -0.08 -19.53
CA SER A 113 -26.38 1.17 -18.75
C SER A 113 -24.97 1.81 -18.73
N PRO A 114 -24.84 3.15 -18.71
CA PRO A 114 -25.91 4.15 -18.76
C PRO A 114 -26.63 4.18 -20.12
N PRO A 115 -27.83 4.80 -20.24
CA PRO A 115 -28.64 4.78 -21.47
C PRO A 115 -27.90 5.26 -22.73
N ALA A 116 -26.89 6.12 -22.58
CA ALA A 116 -26.06 6.64 -23.66
C ALA A 116 -25.12 5.60 -24.31
N ASP A 117 -24.80 4.51 -23.60
CA ASP A 117 -23.92 3.44 -24.07
C ASP A 117 -24.65 2.10 -24.29
N SER A 118 -25.92 2.02 -23.88
CA SER A 118 -26.83 0.90 -24.19
C SER A 118 -27.19 0.80 -25.68
N GLY A 119 -27.65 -0.37 -26.13
CA GLY A 119 -28.03 -0.68 -27.52
C GLY A 119 -26.91 -1.31 -28.38
N TYR A 120 -27.19 -1.57 -29.65
CA TYR A 120 -26.24 -2.19 -30.59
C TYR A 120 -25.49 -1.12 -31.36
N TRP A 121 -24.15 -1.14 -31.35
CA TRP A 121 -23.38 -0.14 -32.06
C TRP A 121 -21.92 -0.55 -32.29
N SER A 122 -21.28 0.02 -33.31
CA SER A 122 -19.84 -0.04 -33.55
C SER A 122 -19.35 1.31 -34.08
N TYR A 123 -18.11 1.70 -33.74
CA TYR A 123 -17.43 2.75 -34.48
C TYR A 123 -17.09 2.27 -35.90
N ILE A 124 -16.92 3.22 -36.84
CA ILE A 124 -16.86 2.89 -38.27
C ILE A 124 -15.41 2.76 -38.73
N GLY A 125 -15.03 1.57 -39.17
CA GLY A 125 -13.76 1.33 -39.85
C GLY A 125 -12.54 1.65 -39.00
N THR A 126 -11.59 2.41 -39.54
CA THR A 126 -10.35 2.78 -38.85
C THR A 126 -10.56 3.70 -37.63
N GLU A 127 -11.75 4.26 -37.43
CA GLU A 127 -12.07 5.08 -36.24
C GLU A 127 -11.93 4.30 -34.92
N ILE A 128 -12.03 2.97 -34.95
CA ILE A 128 -11.86 2.11 -33.77
C ILE A 128 -10.46 2.26 -33.14
N LEU A 129 -9.47 2.76 -33.89
CA LEU A 129 -8.09 2.95 -33.45
C LEU A 129 -7.88 4.25 -32.68
N GLU A 130 -8.86 5.17 -32.68
CA GLU A 130 -8.82 6.40 -31.86
C GLU A 130 -9.55 6.25 -30.54
N ILE A 131 -10.15 5.08 -30.33
CA ILE A 131 -10.84 4.75 -29.09
C ILE A 131 -9.80 4.22 -28.12
N ASP A 132 -9.81 4.76 -26.91
CA ASP A 132 -8.83 4.44 -25.88
C ASP A 132 -8.95 2.95 -25.51
N GLU A 133 -7.84 2.33 -25.10
CA GLU A 133 -7.73 0.87 -24.99
C GLU A 133 -8.72 0.23 -23.99
N GLY A 134 -9.23 1.02 -23.02
CA GLY A 134 -10.23 0.61 -22.04
C GLY A 134 -11.69 0.80 -22.50
N ASP A 135 -11.94 1.54 -23.57
CA ASP A 135 -13.29 1.87 -24.02
C ASP A 135 -13.79 0.90 -25.11
N PRO A 136 -15.08 0.53 -25.12
CA PRO A 136 -15.64 -0.32 -26.15
C PRO A 136 -15.60 0.33 -27.52
N THR A 137 -15.24 -0.46 -28.53
CA THR A 137 -15.37 -0.06 -29.95
C THR A 137 -16.65 -0.61 -30.57
N PHE A 138 -17.30 -1.54 -29.88
CA PHE A 138 -18.40 -2.38 -30.34
C PHE A 138 -19.26 -2.78 -29.15
N ASN A 139 -20.59 -2.69 -29.22
CA ASN A 139 -21.50 -3.08 -28.14
C ASN A 139 -22.62 -3.99 -28.64
N LEU A 140 -22.86 -5.09 -27.93
CA LEU A 140 -23.93 -6.05 -28.14
C LEU A 140 -24.80 -6.16 -26.89
N ASP A 141 -25.56 -5.09 -26.60
CA ASP A 141 -26.44 -4.99 -25.45
C ASP A 141 -27.23 -6.29 -25.18
N SER A 142 -27.05 -6.86 -23.99
CA SER A 142 -27.82 -8.01 -23.52
C SER A 142 -27.72 -9.29 -24.38
N PHE A 143 -26.73 -9.41 -25.28
CA PHE A 143 -26.53 -10.63 -26.06
C PHE A 143 -26.12 -11.80 -25.16
N THR A 144 -26.86 -12.90 -25.20
CA THR A 144 -26.53 -14.12 -24.42
C THR A 144 -26.61 -15.35 -25.31
N MET A 145 -26.27 -16.52 -24.76
CA MET A 145 -26.52 -17.79 -25.46
C MET A 145 -28.01 -18.07 -25.74
N ARG A 146 -28.93 -17.38 -25.06
CA ARG A 146 -30.38 -17.47 -25.29
C ARG A 146 -30.87 -16.61 -26.45
N THR A 147 -30.04 -15.70 -26.95
CA THR A 147 -30.36 -14.87 -28.12
C THR A 147 -30.54 -15.76 -29.36
N SER A 148 -31.59 -15.48 -30.14
CA SER A 148 -31.94 -16.29 -31.31
C SER A 148 -30.89 -16.19 -32.41
N GLU A 149 -30.76 -17.23 -33.22
CA GLU A 149 -29.85 -17.26 -34.36
C GLU A 149 -30.14 -16.14 -35.38
N SER A 150 -31.41 -15.76 -35.55
CA SER A 150 -31.80 -14.65 -36.41
C SER A 150 -31.23 -13.32 -35.92
N GLU A 151 -31.18 -13.09 -34.61
CA GLU A 151 -30.61 -11.87 -34.03
C GLU A 151 -29.08 -11.86 -34.10
N PHE A 152 -28.41 -13.02 -33.98
CA PHE A 152 -26.97 -13.12 -34.24
C PHE A 152 -26.62 -12.81 -35.71
N ARG A 153 -27.44 -13.25 -36.67
CA ARG A 153 -27.24 -12.91 -38.08
C ARG A 153 -27.51 -11.44 -38.35
N ARG A 154 -28.63 -10.92 -37.84
CA ARG A 154 -29.06 -9.55 -38.07
C ARG A 154 -28.11 -8.54 -37.42
N VAL A 155 -27.82 -8.66 -36.12
CA VAL A 155 -27.11 -7.62 -35.35
C VAL A 155 -25.60 -7.77 -35.47
N VAL A 156 -25.04 -8.95 -35.18
CA VAL A 156 -23.57 -9.10 -35.12
C VAL A 156 -22.93 -8.88 -36.50
N ARG A 157 -23.58 -9.34 -37.58
CA ARG A 157 -23.06 -9.14 -38.94
C ARG A 157 -23.19 -7.68 -39.39
N HIS A 158 -24.25 -6.98 -38.98
CA HIS A 158 -24.44 -5.54 -39.23
C HIS A 158 -23.36 -4.71 -38.53
N GLU A 159 -23.20 -4.88 -37.22
CA GLU A 159 -22.19 -4.13 -36.46
C GLU A 159 -20.76 -4.46 -36.93
N ALA A 160 -20.49 -5.72 -37.31
CA ALA A 160 -19.20 -6.09 -37.92
C ALA A 160 -18.99 -5.38 -39.27
N GLY A 161 -20.04 -5.13 -40.04
CA GLY A 161 -19.99 -4.31 -41.26
C GLY A 161 -19.53 -2.88 -40.98
N HIS A 162 -20.01 -2.25 -39.90
CA HIS A 162 -19.51 -0.94 -39.47
C HIS A 162 -18.03 -0.99 -39.09
N THR A 163 -17.59 -2.00 -38.35
CA THR A 163 -16.16 -2.18 -38.03
C THR A 163 -15.29 -2.31 -39.30
N LEU A 164 -15.85 -2.81 -40.40
CA LEU A 164 -15.19 -2.90 -41.71
C LEU A 164 -15.24 -1.60 -42.53
N GLY A 165 -15.93 -0.57 -42.04
CA GLY A 165 -16.05 0.73 -42.69
C GLY A 165 -17.29 0.88 -43.57
N PHE A 166 -18.31 0.03 -43.42
CA PHE A 166 -19.55 0.11 -44.20
C PHE A 166 -20.54 1.06 -43.52
N ASP A 167 -21.02 2.06 -44.26
CA ASP A 167 -22.07 2.98 -43.81
C ASP A 167 -23.47 2.36 -44.02
N HIS A 168 -24.49 2.94 -43.39
CA HIS A 168 -25.87 2.46 -43.52
C HIS A 168 -26.44 2.64 -44.93
N GLU A 169 -27.05 1.59 -45.49
CA GLU A 169 -27.60 1.56 -46.85
C GLU A 169 -28.86 2.43 -46.99
N HIS A 170 -29.64 2.63 -45.91
CA HIS A 170 -30.83 3.51 -45.96
C HIS A 170 -30.47 4.98 -46.16
N MET A 171 -29.21 5.36 -45.96
CA MET A 171 -28.73 6.73 -46.19
C MET A 171 -28.56 7.06 -47.68
N ARG A 172 -28.98 6.20 -48.61
CA ARG A 172 -29.12 6.56 -50.02
C ARG A 172 -30.25 7.57 -50.22
N SER A 173 -30.01 8.57 -51.07
CA SER A 173 -31.00 9.59 -51.42
C SER A 173 -32.35 9.00 -51.85
N GLU A 174 -32.33 7.87 -52.54
CA GLU A 174 -33.49 7.13 -53.04
C GLU A 174 -34.38 6.56 -51.91
N ILE A 175 -33.77 6.14 -50.79
CA ILE A 175 -34.51 5.64 -49.61
C ILE A 175 -34.90 6.81 -48.70
N VAL A 176 -33.97 7.74 -48.41
CA VAL A 176 -34.23 8.93 -47.60
C VAL A 176 -35.39 9.77 -48.14
N ASN A 177 -35.49 9.94 -49.47
CA ASN A 177 -36.56 10.71 -50.09
C ASN A 177 -37.96 10.11 -49.89
N ARG A 178 -38.04 8.81 -49.62
CA ARG A 178 -39.28 8.09 -49.31
C ARG A 178 -39.72 8.26 -47.86
N ILE A 179 -38.86 8.75 -46.96
CA ILE A 179 -39.18 8.94 -45.54
C ILE A 179 -39.96 10.24 -45.33
N ASP A 180 -41.05 10.16 -44.58
CA ASP A 180 -41.83 11.31 -44.11
C ASP A 180 -41.15 11.89 -42.86
N ARG A 181 -40.56 13.09 -42.98
CA ARG A 181 -39.70 13.68 -41.95
C ARG A 181 -40.42 13.86 -40.62
N GLU A 182 -41.64 14.42 -40.63
CA GLU A 182 -42.38 14.66 -39.39
C GLU A 182 -42.83 13.36 -38.73
N LYS A 183 -43.24 12.36 -39.52
CA LYS A 183 -43.57 11.03 -38.98
C LYS A 183 -42.33 10.32 -38.42
N ALA A 184 -41.17 10.48 -39.05
CA ALA A 184 -39.92 9.92 -38.56
C ALA A 184 -39.51 10.55 -37.22
N PHE A 185 -39.60 11.88 -37.07
CA PHE A 185 -39.33 12.55 -35.79
C PHE A 185 -40.20 12.01 -34.65
N VAL A 186 -41.51 11.96 -34.86
CA VAL A 186 -42.45 11.47 -33.84
C VAL A 186 -42.22 9.99 -33.54
N PHE A 187 -41.88 9.20 -34.55
CA PHE A 187 -41.64 7.77 -34.38
C PHE A 187 -40.38 7.49 -33.56
N PHE A 188 -39.23 8.07 -33.90
CA PHE A 188 -37.97 7.79 -33.21
C PHE A 188 -37.86 8.48 -31.84
N ASP A 189 -38.55 9.60 -31.62
CA ASP A 189 -38.72 10.18 -30.27
C ASP A 189 -39.52 9.23 -29.36
N LYS A 190 -40.64 8.68 -29.86
CA LYS A 190 -41.48 7.77 -29.08
C LYS A 190 -40.85 6.37 -28.89
N ASP A 191 -40.15 5.86 -29.89
CA ASP A 191 -39.59 4.50 -29.88
C ASP A 191 -38.22 4.45 -29.17
N GLN A 192 -37.37 5.46 -29.42
CA GLN A 192 -35.97 5.45 -28.97
C GLN A 192 -35.56 6.70 -28.17
N GLY A 193 -36.44 7.69 -27.98
CA GLY A 193 -36.14 8.93 -27.28
C GLY A 193 -35.25 9.91 -28.07
N TRP A 194 -35.14 9.72 -29.39
CA TRP A 194 -34.25 10.53 -30.23
C TRP A 194 -34.83 11.93 -30.46
N SER A 195 -33.98 12.94 -30.33
CA SER A 195 -34.29 14.30 -30.73
C SER A 195 -34.47 14.42 -32.25
N LYS A 196 -35.19 15.46 -32.70
CA LYS A 196 -35.35 15.74 -34.14
C LYS A 196 -34.01 15.81 -34.88
N GLN A 197 -32.96 16.34 -34.25
CA GLN A 197 -31.64 16.44 -34.87
C GLN A 197 -30.94 15.08 -35.01
N GLU A 198 -31.08 14.19 -34.03
CA GLU A 198 -30.54 12.82 -34.12
C GLU A 198 -31.22 12.05 -35.27
N VAL A 199 -32.53 12.23 -35.46
CA VAL A 199 -33.24 11.66 -36.61
C VAL A 199 -32.78 12.29 -37.93
N GLU A 200 -32.52 13.61 -37.94
CA GLU A 200 -32.05 14.30 -39.14
C GLU A 200 -30.67 13.79 -39.58
N ASP A 201 -29.73 13.69 -38.64
CA ASP A 201 -28.34 13.32 -38.91
C ASP A 201 -28.20 11.82 -39.24
N GLN A 202 -29.02 10.96 -38.62
CA GLN A 202 -28.87 9.50 -38.68
C GLN A 202 -29.84 8.80 -39.64
N VAL A 203 -30.95 9.45 -40.00
CA VAL A 203 -32.01 8.84 -40.82
C VAL A 203 -32.32 9.66 -42.07
N LEU A 204 -32.27 10.99 -41.99
CA LEU A 204 -32.80 11.87 -43.03
C LEU A 204 -31.73 12.63 -43.85
N THR A 205 -30.45 12.43 -43.54
CA THR A 205 -29.31 13.02 -44.27
C THR A 205 -28.71 12.00 -45.24
N PRO A 206 -28.89 12.17 -46.57
CA PRO A 206 -28.39 11.22 -47.54
C PRO A 206 -26.87 11.37 -47.76
N LEU A 207 -26.17 10.25 -47.95
CA LEU A 207 -24.76 10.22 -48.35
C LEU A 207 -24.63 10.51 -49.87
N VAL A 208 -23.48 11.05 -50.29
CA VAL A 208 -23.23 11.38 -51.70
C VAL A 208 -23.08 10.08 -52.52
N LYS A 209 -23.61 10.00 -53.75
CA LYS A 209 -23.62 8.77 -54.57
C LYS A 209 -22.26 8.04 -54.73
N LYS A 210 -21.13 8.73 -54.60
CA LYS A 210 -19.78 8.13 -54.67
C LYS A 210 -19.30 7.46 -53.37
N SER A 211 -19.92 7.77 -52.23
CA SER A 211 -19.50 7.32 -50.89
C SER A 211 -20.33 6.14 -50.37
N ILE A 212 -21.22 5.57 -51.19
CA ILE A 212 -22.14 4.50 -50.77
C ILE A 212 -21.79 3.22 -51.50
N MET A 213 -22.00 2.10 -50.82
CA MET A 213 -21.64 0.73 -51.16
C MET A 213 -21.77 0.36 -52.64
N GLY A 214 -20.77 0.66 -53.47
CA GLY A 214 -20.39 0.04 -54.77
C GLY A 214 -21.44 -0.35 -55.82
N THR A 215 -22.73 -0.13 -55.61
CA THR A 215 -23.85 -0.58 -56.44
C THR A 215 -24.60 0.63 -57.01
N THR A 216 -25.11 0.49 -58.23
CA THR A 216 -25.83 1.55 -58.96
C THR A 216 -27.22 1.83 -58.40
N GLU A 217 -27.81 0.91 -57.65
CA GLU A 217 -29.16 0.98 -57.09
C GLU A 217 -29.16 0.73 -55.58
N ALA A 218 -30.13 1.30 -54.87
CA ALA A 218 -30.31 1.08 -53.43
C ALA A 218 -30.81 -0.34 -53.16
N ASP A 219 -30.26 -0.99 -52.14
CA ASP A 219 -30.66 -2.34 -51.73
C ASP A 219 -31.45 -2.33 -50.40
N PRO A 220 -32.80 -2.34 -50.44
CA PRO A 220 -33.64 -2.35 -49.24
C PRO A 220 -33.53 -3.62 -48.38
N LEU A 221 -32.83 -4.65 -48.89
CA LEU A 221 -32.62 -5.94 -48.25
C LEU A 221 -31.15 -6.13 -47.81
N SER A 222 -30.30 -5.12 -47.96
CA SER A 222 -28.93 -5.14 -47.45
C SER A 222 -28.95 -5.30 -45.93
N ILE A 223 -28.01 -6.09 -45.40
CA ILE A 223 -27.80 -6.21 -43.96
C ILE A 223 -27.53 -4.85 -43.31
N MET A 224 -26.96 -3.88 -44.05
CA MET A 224 -26.65 -2.53 -43.54
C MET A 224 -27.84 -1.55 -43.68
N CYS A 225 -29.02 -2.00 -44.08
CA CYS A 225 -30.21 -1.15 -44.24
C CYS A 225 -31.08 -1.15 -42.98
N TYR A 226 -31.50 0.02 -42.49
CA TYR A 226 -32.46 0.11 -41.39
C TYR A 226 -33.83 -0.45 -41.74
N GLN A 227 -34.44 -1.13 -40.76
CA GLN A 227 -35.84 -1.52 -40.84
C GLN A 227 -36.71 -0.28 -40.58
N LEU A 228 -37.25 0.32 -41.64
CA LEU A 228 -38.10 1.51 -41.55
C LEU A 228 -39.56 1.11 -41.72
N PRO A 229 -40.42 1.28 -40.71
CA PRO A 229 -41.81 0.85 -40.79
C PRO A 229 -42.60 1.72 -41.78
N GLY A 230 -43.55 1.14 -42.53
CA GLY A 230 -44.33 1.86 -43.53
C GLY A 230 -45.04 3.12 -42.99
N LYS A 231 -45.34 3.16 -41.69
CA LYS A 231 -45.93 4.32 -41.00
C LYS A 231 -45.06 5.58 -41.00
N ILE A 232 -43.74 5.48 -41.20
CA ILE A 232 -42.84 6.64 -41.35
C ILE A 232 -42.48 6.93 -42.80
N MET A 233 -43.04 6.19 -43.74
CA MET A 233 -42.76 6.32 -45.17
C MET A 233 -43.89 7.11 -45.85
N LYS A 234 -43.55 7.96 -46.82
CA LYS A 234 -44.51 8.74 -47.62
C LYS A 234 -45.43 7.84 -48.46
N ASP A 235 -44.92 6.69 -48.89
CA ASP A 235 -45.63 5.70 -49.71
C ASP A 235 -46.35 4.61 -48.89
N GLY A 236 -46.26 4.66 -47.56
CA GLY A 236 -46.82 3.65 -46.66
C GLY A 236 -46.14 2.28 -46.72
N LYS A 237 -45.12 2.09 -47.57
CA LYS A 237 -44.45 0.80 -47.79
C LYS A 237 -43.20 0.70 -46.93
N PRO A 238 -43.06 -0.34 -46.07
CA PRO A 238 -41.89 -0.47 -45.21
C PRO A 238 -40.60 -0.69 -46.01
N VAL A 239 -39.47 -0.27 -45.42
CA VAL A 239 -38.14 -0.76 -45.78
C VAL A 239 -37.84 -1.94 -44.86
N PRO A 240 -37.82 -3.17 -45.38
CA PRO A 240 -37.74 -4.36 -44.54
C PRO A 240 -36.38 -4.52 -43.82
N GLY A 241 -35.29 -4.00 -44.40
CA GLY A 241 -33.93 -4.22 -43.93
C GLY A 241 -33.48 -5.67 -44.05
N GLY A 242 -32.18 -5.90 -44.24
CA GLY A 242 -31.63 -7.25 -44.33
C GLY A 242 -31.61 -7.96 -42.98
N ILE A 243 -31.95 -9.25 -42.99
CA ILE A 243 -31.79 -10.14 -41.82
C ILE A 243 -30.49 -10.94 -41.87
N ASP A 244 -29.79 -10.91 -43.00
CA ASP A 244 -28.48 -11.53 -43.22
C ASP A 244 -27.72 -10.83 -44.38
N ILE A 245 -26.42 -11.10 -44.52
CA ILE A 245 -25.54 -10.62 -45.61
C ILE A 245 -26.04 -11.21 -46.93
N ASN A 246 -26.33 -10.35 -47.90
CA ASN A 246 -26.84 -10.76 -49.21
C ASN A 246 -25.74 -10.75 -50.30
N ALA A 247 -26.11 -11.11 -51.55
CA ALA A 247 -25.16 -11.19 -52.65
C ALA A 247 -24.52 -9.82 -53.02
N ASN A 248 -25.28 -8.73 -52.90
CA ASN A 248 -24.77 -7.38 -53.16
C ASN A 248 -23.81 -6.93 -52.06
N ASP A 249 -24.14 -7.23 -50.79
CA ASP A 249 -23.27 -6.97 -49.64
C ASP A 249 -21.92 -7.68 -49.81
N PHE A 250 -21.93 -8.97 -50.21
CA PHE A 250 -20.70 -9.72 -50.48
C PHE A 250 -19.92 -9.18 -51.68
N ALA A 251 -20.60 -8.82 -52.77
CA ALA A 251 -19.96 -8.23 -53.94
C ALA A 251 -19.27 -6.91 -53.57
N PHE A 252 -19.91 -6.07 -52.76
CA PHE A 252 -19.34 -4.85 -52.24
C PHE A 252 -18.13 -5.10 -51.34
N ALA A 253 -18.26 -5.95 -50.32
CA ALA A 253 -17.16 -6.28 -49.42
C ALA A 253 -15.95 -6.88 -50.17
N LYS A 254 -16.19 -7.70 -51.20
CA LYS A 254 -15.15 -8.28 -52.07
C LYS A 254 -14.46 -7.24 -52.95
N SER A 255 -15.20 -6.21 -53.40
CA SER A 255 -14.61 -5.10 -54.17
C SER A 255 -13.64 -4.26 -53.33
N LEU A 256 -13.95 -4.08 -52.04
CA LEU A 256 -13.09 -3.35 -51.11
C LEU A 256 -11.93 -4.19 -50.57
N TYR A 257 -12.18 -5.46 -50.27
CA TYR A 257 -11.22 -6.37 -49.65
C TYR A 257 -11.11 -7.66 -50.46
N PRO A 258 -10.47 -7.64 -51.65
CA PRO A 258 -10.36 -8.81 -52.52
C PRO A 258 -9.47 -9.90 -51.91
N LYS A 259 -9.90 -11.17 -52.03
CA LYS A 259 -9.06 -12.31 -51.64
C LYS A 259 -7.87 -12.46 -52.60
N PRO A 260 -6.68 -12.84 -52.10
CA PRO A 260 -5.52 -13.11 -52.95
C PRO A 260 -5.85 -14.22 -53.96
N LYS A 261 -5.45 -14.05 -55.23
CA LYS A 261 -5.56 -15.13 -56.23
C LYS A 261 -4.69 -16.31 -55.77
N ARG A 262 -5.28 -17.47 -55.53
CA ARG A 262 -4.53 -18.72 -55.31
C ARG A 262 -3.64 -18.98 -56.54
N ARG A 263 -2.32 -19.07 -56.34
CA ARG A 263 -1.42 -19.66 -57.35
C ARG A 263 -1.83 -21.13 -57.53
N GLY A 264 -2.00 -21.53 -58.78
CA GLY A 264 -2.51 -22.84 -59.18
C GLY A 264 -1.66 -24.00 -58.67
N ALA A 265 -2.33 -25.12 -58.46
CA ALA A 265 -1.79 -26.40 -58.04
C ALA A 265 -0.69 -26.93 -58.97
N ALA A 266 0.35 -27.51 -58.38
CA ALA A 266 1.09 -28.62 -58.95
C ALA A 266 1.21 -29.69 -57.86
N ASP A 267 0.81 -30.91 -58.22
CA ASP A 267 0.65 -32.13 -57.43
C ASP A 267 2.01 -32.89 -57.29
N PRO A 268 2.12 -34.08 -56.67
CA PRO A 268 2.96 -34.31 -55.50
C PRO A 268 4.13 -35.27 -55.77
N GLY A 269 5.18 -35.19 -54.96
CA GLY A 269 6.28 -36.16 -54.98
C GLY A 269 7.11 -36.08 -53.71
N GLU A 270 6.84 -36.98 -52.77
CA GLU A 270 7.70 -37.34 -51.64
C GLU A 270 8.99 -38.03 -52.11
N PRO A 271 9.97 -38.33 -51.23
CA PRO A 271 10.47 -37.58 -50.08
C PRO A 271 12.02 -37.50 -50.10
N GLU A 272 12.65 -36.57 -49.37
CA GLU A 272 14.07 -36.77 -49.04
C GLU A 272 14.43 -36.32 -47.63
N GLU A 273 15.27 -37.16 -47.04
CA GLU A 273 15.59 -37.32 -45.63
C GLU A 273 16.79 -36.45 -45.23
N LYS A 274 16.63 -35.80 -44.06
CA LYS A 274 17.65 -35.29 -43.11
C LYS A 274 19.08 -34.99 -43.61
N ALA A 275 19.47 -33.72 -43.43
CA ALA A 275 20.79 -33.37 -42.89
C ALA A 275 20.68 -32.16 -41.94
N LYS A 276 21.19 -32.34 -40.72
CA LYS A 276 21.22 -31.38 -39.60
C LYS A 276 22.11 -30.16 -39.92
N PRO A 277 21.78 -28.94 -39.44
CA PRO A 277 22.78 -27.98 -39.03
C PRO A 277 23.09 -28.13 -37.54
N LYS A 278 24.38 -27.99 -37.25
CA LYS A 278 25.03 -28.18 -35.96
C LYS A 278 24.52 -27.20 -34.91
N THR A 279 24.40 -27.73 -33.70
CA THR A 279 24.40 -27.03 -32.43
C THR A 279 25.66 -26.18 -32.31
N ASP A 280 25.51 -24.86 -32.30
CA ASP A 280 26.39 -23.99 -31.52
C ASP A 280 25.64 -23.66 -30.24
N SER A 281 25.95 -24.43 -29.20
CA SER A 281 25.47 -24.21 -27.85
C SER A 281 26.25 -23.05 -27.25
N THR A 282 25.69 -21.85 -27.36
CA THR A 282 25.72 -20.94 -26.21
C THR A 282 24.30 -20.90 -25.70
N ASP A 283 23.97 -21.86 -24.83
CA ASP A 283 22.79 -21.77 -23.99
C ASP A 283 22.74 -20.35 -23.41
N PRO A 284 21.69 -19.55 -23.65
CA PRO A 284 21.34 -18.58 -22.65
C PRO A 284 21.00 -19.42 -21.44
N LYS A 285 21.87 -19.37 -20.41
CA LYS A 285 21.54 -19.81 -19.07
C LYS A 285 20.06 -19.48 -18.83
N PRO A 286 19.23 -20.44 -18.37
CA PRO A 286 17.86 -20.12 -18.02
C PRO A 286 17.93 -18.89 -17.11
N ALA A 287 17.17 -17.86 -17.45
CA ALA A 287 16.97 -16.73 -16.56
C ALA A 287 16.66 -17.35 -15.19
N THR A 288 17.54 -17.06 -14.25
CA THR A 288 17.46 -17.48 -12.85
C THR A 288 16.03 -17.25 -12.35
N ASP A 289 15.50 -18.20 -11.57
CA ASP A 289 14.30 -18.04 -10.73
C ASP A 289 14.15 -16.58 -10.28
N ALA A 290 13.40 -15.78 -11.03
CA ALA A 290 12.99 -14.46 -10.61
C ALA A 290 11.72 -14.70 -9.81
N GLY A 291 11.68 -14.21 -8.57
CA GLY A 291 10.48 -14.26 -7.75
C GLY A 291 9.30 -13.73 -8.55
N GLU A 292 8.14 -14.36 -8.43
CA GLU A 292 6.94 -13.90 -9.12
C GLU A 292 6.43 -12.65 -8.40
N VAL A 293 7.02 -11.48 -8.70
CA VAL A 293 6.66 -10.20 -8.09
C VAL A 293 5.28 -9.74 -8.58
N PHE A 294 4.41 -9.35 -7.65
CA PHE A 294 3.16 -8.66 -7.92
C PHE A 294 3.36 -7.15 -7.83
N GLU A 295 3.33 -6.47 -8.97
CA GLU A 295 3.48 -5.01 -9.01
C GLU A 295 2.12 -4.34 -8.94
N LEU A 296 1.97 -3.32 -8.10
CA LEU A 296 0.80 -2.45 -8.05
C LEU A 296 1.27 -1.00 -8.17
N VAL A 297 0.81 -0.31 -9.21
CA VAL A 297 1.19 1.07 -9.53
C VAL A 297 -0.06 1.95 -9.53
N VAL A 298 -0.09 2.94 -8.63
CA VAL A 298 -1.15 3.95 -8.55
C VAL A 298 -0.70 5.20 -9.29
N MET A 299 -1.46 5.62 -10.30
CA MET A 299 -1.16 6.73 -11.19
C MET A 299 -2.24 7.81 -11.11
N ASP A 300 -1.84 9.08 -11.23
CA ASP A 300 -2.75 10.19 -11.48
C ASP A 300 -3.31 10.11 -12.91
N GLN A 301 -4.47 10.73 -13.17
CA GLN A 301 -4.99 10.84 -14.52
C GLN A 301 -3.99 11.61 -15.39
N PHE A 302 -3.48 10.98 -16.45
CA PHE A 302 -2.60 11.66 -17.41
C PHE A 302 -3.34 12.80 -18.10
N HIS A 303 -2.98 14.04 -17.78
CA HIS A 303 -3.44 15.22 -18.49
C HIS A 303 -2.50 15.47 -19.69
N SER A 304 -2.99 15.36 -20.92
CA SER A 304 -2.22 15.78 -22.09
C SER A 304 -2.15 17.32 -22.15
N GLY A 305 -1.06 17.90 -21.64
CA GLY A 305 -0.40 19.17 -21.99
C GLY A 305 -1.17 20.51 -22.13
N ILE A 306 -2.47 20.53 -22.42
CA ILE A 306 -3.26 21.74 -22.74
C ILE A 306 -4.35 21.99 -21.68
N GLU A 307 -4.82 20.97 -20.95
CA GLU A 307 -5.85 21.12 -19.90
C GLU A 307 -5.36 21.67 -18.56
N VAL A 308 -4.03 21.68 -18.34
CA VAL A 308 -3.42 22.17 -17.09
C VAL A 308 -3.73 23.65 -16.83
N LEU A 309 -4.03 24.43 -17.87
CA LEU A 309 -4.34 25.86 -17.75
C LEU A 309 -5.82 26.17 -17.43
N GLN A 310 -6.73 25.18 -17.49
CA GLN A 310 -8.16 25.40 -17.18
C GLN A 310 -8.64 24.72 -15.89
N THR A 311 -7.85 23.81 -15.30
CA THR A 311 -8.27 22.98 -14.15
C THR A 311 -7.31 23.00 -12.97
N ALA A 312 -6.47 24.05 -12.86
CA ALA A 312 -5.44 24.17 -11.81
C ALA A 312 -5.95 24.13 -10.35
N ASN A 313 -7.28 24.11 -10.10
CA ASN A 313 -7.88 24.05 -8.77
C ASN A 313 -8.86 22.88 -8.55
N ALA A 314 -8.98 21.91 -9.48
CA ALA A 314 -9.89 20.77 -9.30
C ALA A 314 -9.14 19.53 -8.79
N THR A 315 -9.43 19.08 -7.57
CA THR A 315 -8.83 17.86 -6.99
C THR A 315 -9.35 16.61 -7.72
N PRO A 316 -8.49 15.65 -8.11
CA PRO A 316 -8.88 14.48 -8.91
C PRO A 316 -9.90 13.59 -8.18
N ARG A 317 -10.88 13.08 -8.93
CA ARG A 317 -11.96 12.21 -8.40
C ARG A 317 -11.63 10.72 -8.42
N PHE A 318 -10.69 10.32 -9.28
CA PHE A 318 -10.27 8.93 -9.48
C PHE A 318 -8.76 8.88 -9.74
N ALA A 319 -8.11 7.81 -9.29
CA ALA A 319 -6.76 7.41 -9.69
C ALA A 319 -6.84 6.11 -10.51
N GLN A 320 -5.85 5.84 -11.35
CA GLN A 320 -5.72 4.54 -12.01
C GLN A 320 -4.80 3.63 -11.19
N VAL A 321 -5.19 2.38 -11.00
CA VAL A 321 -4.38 1.33 -10.37
C VAL A 321 -4.05 0.32 -11.45
N PHE A 322 -2.78 0.25 -11.81
CA PHE A 322 -2.23 -0.78 -12.68
C PHE A 322 -1.67 -1.90 -11.81
N ALA A 323 -1.93 -3.16 -12.17
CA ALA A 323 -1.30 -4.29 -11.53
C ALA A 323 -0.72 -5.28 -12.53
N SER A 324 0.41 -5.88 -12.19
CA SER A 324 1.13 -6.84 -13.03
C SER A 324 1.60 -8.05 -12.22
N TYR A 325 1.51 -9.25 -12.80
CA TYR A 325 2.05 -10.49 -12.23
C TYR A 325 2.17 -11.56 -13.31
N GLY A 326 3.30 -12.27 -13.37
CA GLY A 326 3.50 -13.40 -14.30
C GLY A 326 3.24 -13.05 -15.77
N GLY A 327 3.51 -11.80 -16.17
CA GLY A 327 3.25 -11.26 -17.51
C GLY A 327 1.81 -10.82 -17.79
N ALA A 328 0.86 -11.07 -16.88
CA ALA A 328 -0.48 -10.50 -16.94
C ALA A 328 -0.47 -9.06 -16.42
N ARG A 329 -1.31 -8.20 -17.00
CA ARG A 329 -1.45 -6.78 -16.67
C ARG A 329 -2.92 -6.39 -16.65
N VAL A 330 -3.35 -5.71 -15.61
CA VAL A 330 -4.74 -5.26 -15.42
C VAL A 330 -4.74 -3.83 -14.91
N THR A 331 -5.83 -3.10 -15.16
CA THR A 331 -6.03 -1.75 -14.64
C THR A 331 -7.41 -1.62 -14.03
N SER A 332 -7.52 -0.95 -12.88
CA SER A 332 -8.80 -0.55 -12.28
C SER A 332 -8.80 0.92 -11.91
N SER A 333 -9.97 1.53 -11.81
CA SER A 333 -10.11 2.90 -11.32
C SER A 333 -10.34 2.90 -9.81
N MET A 334 -9.45 3.54 -9.06
CA MET A 334 -9.58 3.79 -7.63
C MET A 334 -10.35 5.10 -7.42
N ARG A 335 -11.53 5.04 -6.79
CA ARG A 335 -12.37 6.22 -6.52
C ARG A 335 -11.84 6.99 -5.31
N LEU A 336 -11.50 8.27 -5.50
CA LEU A 336 -10.93 9.12 -4.45
C LEU A 336 -11.99 9.96 -3.70
N ARG A 337 -13.13 10.30 -4.35
CA ARG A 337 -14.20 11.16 -3.77
C ARG A 337 -15.65 10.78 -4.17
N ALA A 338 -16.63 11.25 -3.40
CA ALA A 338 -18.08 11.09 -3.61
C ALA A 338 -18.65 12.18 -4.50
N ASP A 339 -19.75 11.88 -5.20
CA ASP A 339 -20.43 12.84 -6.08
C ASP A 339 -21.51 13.55 -5.25
N THR A 340 -21.16 14.72 -4.70
CA THR A 340 -21.94 15.43 -3.65
C THR A 340 -23.38 15.80 -4.06
N SER A 341 -23.72 15.76 -5.35
CA SER A 341 -25.03 16.15 -5.89
C SER A 341 -26.01 14.99 -6.10
N LYS A 342 -25.54 13.75 -6.35
CA LYS A 342 -26.40 12.59 -6.61
C LYS A 342 -26.61 11.71 -5.38
N GLU A 343 -25.59 11.53 -4.54
CA GLU A 343 -25.68 10.69 -3.33
C GLU A 343 -26.52 11.35 -2.23
N LYS A 344 -26.48 12.68 -2.06
CA LYS A 344 -27.40 13.40 -1.14
C LYS A 344 -28.86 13.21 -1.52
N ALA A 345 -29.18 13.20 -2.82
CA ALA A 345 -30.54 12.98 -3.31
C ALA A 345 -31.00 11.51 -3.19
N LEU A 346 -30.06 10.56 -3.29
CA LEU A 346 -30.33 9.13 -3.11
C LEU A 346 -30.52 8.77 -1.63
N LEU A 347 -29.68 9.30 -0.74
CA LEU A 347 -29.78 9.15 0.72
C LEU A 347 -31.08 9.78 1.26
N GLN A 348 -31.52 10.90 0.69
CA GLN A 348 -32.80 11.53 1.07
C GLN A 348 -34.02 10.74 0.58
N LYS A 349 -33.90 9.99 -0.53
CA LYS A 349 -34.95 9.06 -1.00
C LYS A 349 -34.92 7.70 -0.29
N GLN A 350 -33.79 7.26 0.25
CA GLN A 350 -33.69 6.02 1.04
C GLN A 350 -34.13 6.22 2.50
N ARG A 351 -33.95 7.43 3.09
CA ARG A 351 -34.47 7.79 4.44
C ARG A 351 -35.99 7.71 4.59
N THR A 352 -36.75 7.61 3.50
CA THR A 352 -38.22 7.50 3.51
C THR A 352 -38.75 6.07 3.41
N ARG A 353 -37.91 5.03 3.36
CA ARG A 353 -38.38 3.65 3.14
C ARG A 353 -38.08 2.58 4.19
N LEU A 354 -37.22 2.80 5.18
CA LEU A 354 -36.98 1.78 6.22
C LEU A 354 -36.83 2.43 7.60
N ARG A 355 -37.83 2.18 8.46
CA ARG A 355 -37.71 2.30 9.91
C ARG A 355 -37.21 0.95 10.45
N ASP A 356 -36.36 1.06 11.46
CA ASP A 356 -35.89 0.07 12.43
C ASP A 356 -34.53 -0.64 12.21
N GLU A 357 -33.67 -0.37 13.20
CA GLU A 357 -32.53 -1.13 13.74
C GLU A 357 -31.36 -1.58 12.83
N LYS A 358 -30.52 -0.62 12.39
CA LYS A 358 -29.03 -0.74 12.41
C LYS A 358 -28.28 0.56 12.03
N ALA A 359 -28.82 1.74 12.35
CA ALA A 359 -28.25 3.01 11.91
C ALA A 359 -27.35 3.65 12.99
N ARG A 360 -26.07 3.26 13.06
CA ARG A 360 -25.03 4.01 13.80
C ARG A 360 -23.65 4.07 13.12
N LEU A 361 -23.53 3.80 11.81
CA LEU A 361 -22.23 3.77 11.12
C LEU A 361 -22.16 4.45 9.74
N ASP A 362 -23.21 5.16 9.30
CA ASP A 362 -23.20 5.79 7.97
C ASP A 362 -23.26 7.33 8.09
N ASP A 363 -22.15 7.92 8.53
CA ASP A 363 -21.82 9.30 8.16
C ASP A 363 -21.44 9.27 6.67
N GLY A 364 -21.89 10.24 5.88
CA GLY A 364 -21.77 10.25 4.42
C GLY A 364 -20.35 10.46 3.88
N THR A 365 -19.34 9.89 4.52
CA THR A 365 -17.94 9.90 4.15
C THR A 365 -17.64 8.79 3.13
N THR A 366 -16.88 9.14 2.10
CA THR A 366 -16.33 8.19 1.13
C THR A 366 -15.43 7.16 1.79
N LEU A 367 -15.20 6.00 1.16
CA LEU A 367 -14.21 5.00 1.62
C LEU A 367 -12.84 5.64 1.95
N PHE A 368 -12.33 6.51 1.06
CA PHE A 368 -11.10 7.28 1.33
C PHE A 368 -11.24 8.31 2.46
N GLY A 369 -12.44 8.85 2.68
CA GLY A 369 -12.72 9.76 3.79
C GLY A 369 -12.60 9.04 5.14
N ASN A 370 -13.07 7.79 5.21
CA ASN A 370 -12.89 6.93 6.37
C ASN A 370 -11.42 6.57 6.57
N ILE A 371 -10.73 6.15 5.50
CA ILE A 371 -9.29 5.84 5.55
C ILE A 371 -8.49 7.05 6.06
N ILE A 372 -8.76 8.25 5.52
CA ILE A 372 -8.12 9.49 5.97
C ILE A 372 -8.46 9.77 7.44
N GLY A 373 -9.72 9.68 7.84
CA GLY A 373 -10.14 9.95 9.22
C GLY A 373 -9.47 9.03 10.25
N VAL A 374 -9.39 7.73 9.98
CA VAL A 374 -8.70 6.78 10.86
C VAL A 374 -7.20 7.01 10.87
N HIS A 375 -6.59 7.25 9.70
CA HIS A 375 -5.17 7.56 9.60
C HIS A 375 -4.79 8.82 10.39
N GLU A 376 -5.55 9.91 10.26
CA GLU A 376 -5.32 11.13 11.05
C GLU A 376 -5.51 10.91 12.55
N ARG A 377 -6.44 10.03 12.96
CA ARG A 377 -6.60 9.64 14.37
C ARG A 377 -5.38 8.88 14.89
N ILE A 378 -4.84 7.94 14.10
CA ILE A 378 -3.61 7.21 14.47
C ILE A 378 -2.46 8.20 14.61
N LYS A 379 -2.27 9.11 13.63
CA LYS A 379 -1.25 10.17 13.71
C LYS A 379 -1.39 11.01 14.98
N ALA A 380 -2.58 11.53 15.26
CA ALA A 380 -2.82 12.37 16.44
C ALA A 380 -2.51 11.63 17.75
N TYR A 381 -2.76 10.31 17.80
CA TYR A 381 -2.40 9.48 18.94
C TYR A 381 -0.89 9.27 19.05
N THR A 382 -0.24 8.83 17.98
CA THR A 382 1.21 8.55 17.97
C THR A 382 2.05 9.81 18.20
N ASN A 383 1.56 10.97 17.75
CA ASN A 383 2.18 12.29 17.98
C ASN A 383 1.92 12.82 19.40
N ARG A 384 1.21 12.07 20.24
CA ARG A 384 0.85 12.46 21.61
C ARG A 384 0.04 13.76 21.67
N GLU A 385 -0.73 14.06 20.63
CA GLU A 385 -1.57 15.26 20.57
C GLU A 385 -2.90 15.04 21.30
N LYS A 386 -3.64 13.97 20.95
CA LYS A 386 -4.95 13.62 21.53
C LYS A 386 -5.47 12.25 21.06
N GLY A 387 -6.37 11.67 21.84
CA GLY A 387 -7.21 10.53 21.45
C GLY A 387 -6.72 9.17 21.97
N THR A 388 -7.28 8.11 21.41
CA THR A 388 -6.92 6.70 21.68
C THR A 388 -6.80 5.96 20.35
N LEU A 389 -6.07 4.84 20.32
CA LEU A 389 -6.07 3.96 19.15
C LEU A 389 -7.48 3.37 18.88
N PRO A 390 -7.79 3.03 17.62
CA PRO A 390 -8.88 2.12 17.32
C PRO A 390 -8.68 0.78 18.04
N ASP A 391 -9.78 0.15 18.46
CA ASP A 391 -9.75 -1.23 18.94
C ASP A 391 -9.49 -2.22 17.79
N ASP A 392 -9.26 -3.49 18.12
CA ASP A 392 -8.90 -4.52 17.14
C ASP A 392 -9.94 -4.68 16.03
N ASP A 393 -11.23 -4.66 16.38
CA ASP A 393 -12.32 -4.77 15.41
C ASP A 393 -12.32 -3.61 14.43
N ARG A 394 -12.11 -2.37 14.91
CA ARG A 394 -11.98 -1.19 14.05
C ARG A 394 -10.68 -1.19 13.24
N MET A 395 -9.60 -1.74 13.77
CA MET A 395 -8.34 -1.91 13.01
C MET A 395 -8.51 -2.92 11.88
N ILE A 396 -9.23 -4.02 12.10
CA ILE A 396 -9.59 -4.99 11.05
C ILE A 396 -10.49 -4.34 9.99
N GLU A 397 -11.50 -3.56 10.41
CA GLU A 397 -12.36 -2.82 9.48
C GLU A 397 -11.55 -1.83 8.64
N PHE A 398 -10.69 -1.03 9.27
CA PHE A 398 -9.78 -0.10 8.60
C PHE A 398 -8.84 -0.81 7.61
N GLY A 399 -8.27 -1.94 8.03
CA GLY A 399 -7.44 -2.78 7.18
C GLY A 399 -8.20 -3.31 5.96
N GLY A 400 -9.46 -3.71 6.15
CA GLY A 400 -10.34 -4.13 5.06
C GLY A 400 -10.60 -3.00 4.07
N GLN A 401 -10.84 -1.78 4.55
CA GLN A 401 -11.03 -0.61 3.70
C GLN A 401 -9.76 -0.31 2.87
N LEU A 402 -8.57 -0.41 3.48
CA LEU A 402 -7.29 -0.28 2.76
C LEU A 402 -7.14 -1.35 1.68
N PHE A 403 -7.42 -2.61 2.03
CA PHE A 403 -7.34 -3.73 1.10
C PHE A 403 -8.31 -3.56 -0.08
N ASP A 404 -9.60 -3.31 0.18
CA ASP A 404 -10.63 -3.14 -0.84
C ASP A 404 -10.40 -1.88 -1.69
N THR A 405 -9.61 -0.93 -1.20
CA THR A 405 -9.19 0.24 -1.97
C THR A 405 -8.09 -0.10 -2.98
N LEU A 406 -7.09 -0.89 -2.59
CA LEU A 406 -6.00 -1.31 -3.48
C LEU A 406 -6.46 -2.37 -4.49
N PHE A 407 -7.24 -3.34 -4.04
CA PHE A 407 -7.60 -4.51 -4.83
C PHE A 407 -9.05 -4.41 -5.30
N GLN A 408 -9.26 -3.74 -6.43
CA GLN A 408 -10.58 -3.57 -7.04
C GLN A 408 -10.67 -4.29 -8.39
N GLY A 409 -11.86 -4.82 -8.69
CA GLY A 409 -12.16 -5.41 -10.00
C GLY A 409 -11.12 -6.43 -10.45
N ASP A 410 -10.49 -6.18 -11.60
CA ASP A 410 -9.49 -7.10 -12.18
C ASP A 410 -8.16 -7.10 -11.42
N VAL A 411 -7.81 -6.03 -10.70
CA VAL A 411 -6.63 -6.00 -9.81
C VAL A 411 -6.81 -7.03 -8.68
N ARG A 412 -8.00 -7.12 -8.09
CA ARG A 412 -8.32 -8.15 -7.09
C ARG A 412 -8.19 -9.55 -7.66
N ARG A 413 -8.76 -9.80 -8.84
CA ARG A 413 -8.70 -11.11 -9.49
C ARG A 413 -7.26 -11.53 -9.82
N LEU A 414 -6.45 -10.59 -10.32
CA LEU A 414 -5.04 -10.86 -10.60
C LEU A 414 -4.28 -11.17 -9.31
N TYR A 415 -4.56 -10.44 -8.22
CA TYR A 415 -3.99 -10.72 -6.90
C TYR A 415 -4.37 -12.12 -6.41
N ASP A 416 -5.65 -12.50 -6.47
CA ASP A 416 -6.10 -13.82 -6.04
C ASP A 416 -5.45 -14.95 -6.88
N GLU A 417 -5.26 -14.73 -8.19
CA GLU A 417 -4.55 -15.67 -9.07
C GLU A 417 -3.06 -15.76 -8.73
N ALA A 418 -2.41 -14.63 -8.49
CA ALA A 418 -1.01 -14.58 -8.09
C ALA A 418 -0.76 -15.35 -6.80
N ARG A 419 -1.65 -15.15 -5.83
CA ARG A 419 -1.67 -15.86 -4.56
C ARG A 419 -1.94 -17.36 -4.70
N THR A 420 -2.58 -17.79 -5.79
CA THR A 420 -2.85 -19.21 -6.07
C THR A 420 -1.68 -19.89 -6.77
N ARG A 421 -0.94 -19.17 -7.60
CA ARG A 421 0.18 -19.71 -8.41
C ARG A 421 1.52 -19.72 -7.70
N GLN A 422 1.70 -18.83 -6.73
CA GLN A 422 2.94 -18.76 -5.95
C GLN A 422 3.32 -20.14 -5.39
N LYS A 423 4.59 -20.52 -5.53
CA LYS A 423 5.15 -21.71 -4.86
C LYS A 423 5.71 -21.40 -3.46
N GLY A 424 5.97 -20.12 -3.19
CA GLY A 424 6.41 -19.55 -1.91
C GLY A 424 5.47 -18.43 -1.47
N ARG A 425 6.00 -17.41 -0.79
CA ARG A 425 5.25 -16.17 -0.49
C ARG A 425 5.33 -15.21 -1.67
N LEU A 426 4.34 -14.33 -1.81
CA LEU A 426 4.29 -13.33 -2.88
C LEU A 426 5.05 -12.08 -2.49
N ASP A 427 5.98 -11.63 -3.32
CA ASP A 427 6.54 -10.29 -3.19
C ASP A 427 5.58 -9.29 -3.83
N LEU A 428 5.06 -8.36 -3.03
CA LEU A 428 4.14 -7.32 -3.50
C LEU A 428 4.81 -5.97 -3.44
N VAL A 429 4.94 -5.32 -4.60
CA VAL A 429 5.56 -4.00 -4.73
C VAL A 429 4.50 -2.94 -5.01
N LEU A 430 4.28 -2.03 -4.05
CA LEU A 430 3.41 -0.88 -4.21
C LEU A 430 4.20 0.36 -4.65
N THR A 431 3.86 0.93 -5.79
CA THR A 431 4.36 2.22 -6.28
C THR A 431 3.21 3.20 -6.42
N SER A 432 3.30 4.40 -5.85
CA SER A 432 2.29 5.45 -6.06
C SER A 432 2.94 6.71 -6.60
N MET A 433 2.38 7.24 -7.70
CA MET A 433 2.72 8.55 -8.25
C MET A 433 1.98 9.70 -7.55
N ILE A 434 1.03 9.37 -6.66
CA ILE A 434 0.25 10.35 -5.90
C ILE A 434 0.80 10.37 -4.45
N PRO A 435 1.45 11.46 -4.01
CA PRO A 435 2.16 11.50 -2.71
C PRO A 435 1.27 11.16 -1.51
N TRP A 436 0.10 11.81 -1.38
CA TRP A 436 -0.79 11.59 -0.24
C TRP A 436 -1.42 10.19 -0.19
N ILE A 437 -1.45 9.46 -1.32
CA ILE A 437 -1.83 8.04 -1.39
C ILE A 437 -0.64 7.17 -0.97
N ALA A 438 0.57 7.50 -1.42
CA ALA A 438 1.79 6.81 -1.00
C ALA A 438 1.96 6.85 0.52
N GLU A 439 1.55 7.94 1.18
CA GLU A 439 1.60 8.09 2.64
C GLU A 439 0.64 7.19 3.42
N LYS A 440 -0.40 6.61 2.81
CA LYS A 440 -1.37 5.80 3.55
C LYS A 440 -0.72 4.52 4.09
N PRO A 441 -1.18 4.00 5.24
CA PRO A 441 -0.52 2.89 5.92
C PRO A 441 -0.96 1.55 5.34
N TRP A 442 -0.62 1.31 4.09
CA TRP A 442 -1.01 0.12 3.34
C TRP A 442 -0.56 -1.20 3.98
N GLU A 443 0.42 -1.14 4.89
CA GLU A 443 0.90 -2.26 5.67
C GLU A 443 -0.21 -2.88 6.55
N PHE A 444 -1.20 -2.08 6.97
CA PHE A 444 -2.40 -2.52 7.70
C PHE A 444 -3.48 -3.13 6.80
N ALA A 445 -3.28 -3.26 5.49
CA ALA A 445 -4.29 -3.88 4.62
C ALA A 445 -4.63 -5.29 5.11
N TYR A 446 -5.92 -5.57 5.28
CA TYR A 446 -6.46 -6.80 5.83
C TYR A 446 -7.37 -7.49 4.82
N ASP A 447 -7.06 -8.74 4.47
CA ASP A 447 -7.88 -9.54 3.56
C ASP A 447 -8.91 -10.34 4.35
N HIS A 448 -10.16 -9.87 4.35
CA HIS A 448 -11.28 -10.57 5.00
C HIS A 448 -11.51 -11.99 4.49
N GLY A 449 -11.14 -12.29 3.24
CA GLY A 449 -11.27 -13.65 2.69
C GLY A 449 -10.29 -14.64 3.32
N ARG A 450 -9.15 -14.14 3.82
CA ARG A 450 -8.07 -14.94 4.42
C ARG A 450 -7.90 -14.71 5.93
N GLN A 451 -8.61 -13.73 6.47
CA GLN A 451 -8.60 -13.34 7.88
C GLN A 451 -7.20 -12.92 8.39
N SER A 452 -6.45 -12.22 7.55
CA SER A 452 -5.04 -11.90 7.79
C SER A 452 -4.64 -10.51 7.30
N PHE A 453 -3.72 -9.85 8.02
CA PHE A 453 -3.01 -8.67 7.51
C PHE A 453 -1.98 -9.09 6.44
N LEU A 454 -1.86 -8.32 5.35
CA LEU A 454 -0.97 -8.68 4.24
C LEU A 454 0.49 -8.76 4.68
N SER A 455 0.95 -7.80 5.49
CA SER A 455 2.37 -7.62 5.77
C SER A 455 2.94 -8.54 6.85
N THR A 456 2.11 -9.32 7.54
CA THR A 456 2.54 -10.27 8.59
C THR A 456 2.38 -11.73 8.20
N GLU A 457 1.58 -12.06 7.17
CA GLU A 457 1.30 -13.46 6.82
C GLU A 457 2.05 -13.98 5.60
N GLU A 458 1.54 -13.85 4.39
CA GLU A 458 2.06 -14.63 3.26
C GLU A 458 2.52 -13.76 2.09
N ILE A 459 2.70 -12.47 2.35
CA ILE A 459 3.18 -11.48 1.38
C ILE A 459 4.39 -10.77 1.97
N HIS A 460 5.41 -10.55 1.14
CA HIS A 460 6.48 -9.62 1.42
C HIS A 460 6.09 -8.27 0.83
N PHE A 461 5.57 -7.39 1.67
CA PHE A 461 5.07 -6.09 1.25
C PHE A 461 6.21 -5.07 1.22
N VAL A 462 6.49 -4.55 0.02
CA VAL A 462 7.57 -3.61 -0.29
C VAL A 462 6.99 -2.39 -1.01
N ARG A 463 7.53 -1.21 -0.76
CA ARG A 463 7.19 0.00 -1.51
C ARG A 463 8.28 0.36 -2.52
N ASN A 464 7.91 0.99 -3.62
CA ASN A 464 8.84 1.53 -4.60
C ASN A 464 8.38 2.92 -5.05
N VAL A 465 9.27 3.63 -5.74
CA VAL A 465 9.07 4.98 -6.25
C VAL A 465 9.37 5.01 -7.75
N LEU A 466 8.55 5.71 -8.51
CA LEU A 466 8.78 5.85 -9.94
C LEU A 466 9.87 6.92 -10.16
N THR A 467 11.01 6.51 -10.70
CA THR A 467 12.14 7.41 -10.99
C THR A 467 12.94 6.92 -12.19
N ASN A 468 13.57 7.86 -12.91
CA ASN A 468 14.54 7.60 -13.97
C ASN A 468 15.98 7.55 -13.47
N VAL A 469 16.23 7.86 -12.19
CA VAL A 469 17.55 7.78 -11.58
C VAL A 469 17.87 6.31 -11.29
N PRO A 470 18.99 5.76 -11.81
CA PRO A 470 19.41 4.42 -11.48
C PRO A 470 19.84 4.37 -10.01
N ALA A 471 19.53 3.26 -9.34
CA ALA A 471 19.99 3.01 -7.99
C ALA A 471 21.42 2.49 -7.97
N ASP A 472 22.12 2.71 -6.85
CA ASP A 472 23.41 2.07 -6.62
C ASP A 472 23.25 0.53 -6.65
N PRO A 473 24.23 -0.22 -7.17
CA PRO A 473 24.15 -1.67 -7.17
C PRO A 473 24.30 -2.20 -5.74
N ILE A 474 23.36 -3.05 -5.32
CA ILE A 474 23.49 -3.77 -4.05
C ILE A 474 24.55 -4.86 -4.19
N ARG A 475 25.51 -4.88 -3.27
CA ARG A 475 26.60 -5.85 -3.25
C ARG A 475 26.33 -6.88 -2.15
N GLU A 476 26.24 -8.14 -2.52
CA GLU A 476 26.18 -9.22 -1.53
C GLU A 476 27.50 -9.28 -0.74
N ARG A 477 27.40 -9.30 0.59
CA ARG A 477 28.56 -9.42 1.49
C ARG A 477 28.78 -10.85 1.92
N ASN A 478 29.98 -11.37 1.68
CA ASN A 478 30.47 -12.61 2.27
C ASN A 478 31.14 -12.32 3.62
N GLY A 479 30.36 -12.05 4.67
CA GLY A 479 30.85 -11.68 6.00
C GLY A 479 29.81 -10.93 6.84
N PRO A 480 30.15 -10.47 8.06
CA PRO A 480 29.25 -9.70 8.89
C PRO A 480 28.85 -8.39 8.21
N LEU A 481 27.58 -7.98 8.36
CA LEU A 481 27.11 -6.70 7.82
C LEU A 481 27.83 -5.55 8.53
N ARG A 482 28.39 -4.61 7.78
CA ARG A 482 29.03 -3.41 8.35
C ARG A 482 28.00 -2.29 8.46
N ILE A 483 27.63 -1.95 9.69
CA ILE A 483 26.59 -0.96 9.99
C ILE A 483 27.20 0.26 10.66
N LEU A 484 27.04 1.42 10.04
CA LEU A 484 27.30 2.71 10.69
C LEU A 484 26.06 3.10 11.49
N VAL A 485 26.15 3.09 12.82
CA VAL A 485 25.02 3.46 13.70
C VAL A 485 25.18 4.91 14.13
N VAL A 486 24.33 5.78 13.61
CA VAL A 486 24.43 7.23 13.75
C VAL A 486 23.33 7.72 14.68
N SER A 487 23.67 8.15 15.90
CA SER A 487 22.75 8.89 16.76
C SER A 487 22.94 10.38 16.55
N ALA A 488 21.94 11.04 16.00
CA ALA A 488 21.94 12.46 15.67
C ALA A 488 21.41 13.36 16.80
N GLN A 489 21.17 12.75 17.98
CA GLN A 489 20.80 13.43 19.20
C GLN A 489 21.32 12.66 20.42
N PRO A 490 21.29 13.27 21.62
CA PRO A 490 21.64 12.56 22.83
C PRO A 490 20.68 11.41 23.11
N VAL A 491 21.20 10.19 23.24
CA VAL A 491 20.42 9.05 23.71
C VAL A 491 20.14 9.24 25.20
N GLY A 492 18.87 9.28 25.61
CA GLY A 492 18.46 9.50 27.00
C GLY A 492 18.66 10.94 27.53
N PHE A 493 17.63 11.80 27.46
CA PHE A 493 17.51 13.18 27.98
C PHE A 493 18.79 14.06 28.07
N GLY A 494 19.82 13.87 27.23
CA GLY A 494 20.97 14.80 27.16
C GLY A 494 21.95 14.80 28.34
N ARG A 495 21.86 13.86 29.30
CA ARG A 495 22.73 13.83 30.50
C ARG A 495 23.88 12.82 30.43
N LEU A 496 23.85 11.89 29.48
CA LEU A 496 24.89 10.89 29.30
C LEU A 496 26.15 11.53 28.68
N SER A 497 27.32 10.98 28.95
CA SER A 497 28.53 11.27 28.15
C SER A 497 28.43 10.61 26.77
N ILE A 498 29.29 11.01 25.81
CA ILE A 498 29.33 10.39 24.48
C ILE A 498 29.63 8.89 24.60
N GLU A 499 30.54 8.50 25.49
CA GLU A 499 30.90 7.10 25.73
C GLU A 499 29.72 6.30 26.30
N GLN A 500 28.94 6.90 27.19
CA GLN A 500 27.75 6.27 27.78
C GLN A 500 26.63 6.13 26.74
N GLU A 501 26.41 7.12 25.88
CA GLU A 501 25.47 7.02 24.77
C GLU A 501 25.87 5.91 23.79
N VAL A 502 27.16 5.79 23.47
CA VAL A 502 27.69 4.70 22.65
C VAL A 502 27.44 3.35 23.30
N ALA A 503 27.63 3.20 24.62
CA ALA A 503 27.36 1.96 25.33
C ALA A 503 25.89 1.54 25.25
N VAL A 504 24.96 2.50 25.35
CA VAL A 504 23.52 2.25 25.17
C VAL A 504 23.21 1.77 23.75
N ILE A 505 23.77 2.42 22.73
CA ILE A 505 23.61 2.01 21.32
C ILE A 505 24.14 0.60 21.11
N GLN A 506 25.34 0.29 21.61
CA GLN A 506 25.96 -1.03 21.45
C GLN A 506 25.13 -2.14 22.10
N ARG A 507 24.50 -1.88 23.24
CA ARG A 507 23.64 -2.85 23.93
C ARG A 507 22.51 -3.36 23.02
N GLY A 508 21.89 -2.48 22.24
CA GLY A 508 20.81 -2.84 21.31
C GLY A 508 21.24 -3.76 20.16
N PHE A 509 22.53 -3.77 19.80
CA PHE A 509 23.08 -4.63 18.74
C PHE A 509 23.89 -5.82 19.28
N LYS A 510 24.12 -5.87 20.59
CA LYS A 510 24.95 -6.89 21.25
C LYS A 510 24.61 -8.33 20.84
N PRO A 511 23.34 -8.76 20.77
CA PRO A 511 23.01 -10.12 20.33
C PRO A 511 23.52 -10.46 18.92
N LEU A 512 23.53 -9.48 18.00
CA LEU A 512 23.96 -9.67 16.61
C LEU A 512 25.49 -9.63 16.48
N VAL A 513 26.14 -8.76 17.26
CA VAL A 513 27.60 -8.64 17.32
C VAL A 513 28.21 -9.88 17.96
N ASP A 514 27.66 -10.35 19.09
CA ASP A 514 28.12 -11.57 19.77
C ASP A 514 27.94 -12.81 18.89
N ALA A 515 26.92 -12.82 18.02
CA ALA A 515 26.70 -13.88 17.04
C ALA A 515 27.64 -13.78 15.81
N GLY A 516 28.45 -12.73 15.69
CA GLY A 516 29.35 -12.49 14.55
C GLY A 516 28.62 -12.19 13.23
N LEU A 517 27.36 -11.74 13.31
CA LEU A 517 26.52 -11.45 12.14
C LEU A 517 26.65 -10.00 11.67
N VAL A 518 27.03 -9.09 12.56
CA VAL A 518 27.09 -7.66 12.33
C VAL A 518 28.34 -7.07 12.98
N GLU A 519 28.98 -6.14 12.29
CA GLU A 519 29.99 -5.23 12.82
C GLU A 519 29.39 -3.82 12.86
N ILE A 520 29.40 -3.19 14.03
CA ILE A 520 28.85 -1.83 14.21
C ILE A 520 29.95 -0.80 14.45
N THR A 521 29.79 0.38 13.83
CA THR A 521 30.54 1.59 14.16
C THR A 521 29.55 2.62 14.72
N PRO A 522 29.46 2.77 16.06
CA PRO A 522 28.55 3.73 16.67
C PRO A 522 29.13 5.15 16.67
N ILE A 523 28.30 6.14 16.31
CA ILE A 523 28.58 7.56 16.43
C ILE A 523 27.45 8.18 17.25
N ALA A 524 27.78 8.70 18.43
CA ALA A 524 26.85 9.50 19.23
C ALA A 524 26.97 11.00 18.87
N ARG A 525 25.86 11.73 18.97
CA ARG A 525 25.76 13.18 18.67
C ARG A 525 26.37 13.56 17.32
N ALA A 526 26.02 12.81 16.28
CA ALA A 526 26.59 12.96 14.97
C ALA A 526 26.23 14.30 14.31
N THR A 527 27.23 14.97 13.75
CA THR A 527 27.07 16.15 12.89
C THR A 527 27.08 15.73 11.41
N PRO A 528 26.54 16.55 10.48
CA PRO A 528 26.59 16.25 9.05
C PRO A 528 28.02 16.00 8.53
N SER A 529 28.98 16.78 9.04
CA SER A 529 30.40 16.66 8.69
C SER A 529 30.99 15.33 9.13
N THR A 530 30.65 14.86 10.34
CA THR A 530 31.16 13.56 10.84
C THR A 530 30.70 12.42 9.97
N ILE A 531 29.40 12.34 9.66
CA ILE A 531 28.83 11.26 8.84
C ILE A 531 29.42 11.29 7.43
N HIS A 532 29.55 12.48 6.85
CA HIS A 532 30.16 12.63 5.54
C HIS A 532 31.60 12.10 5.51
N GLU A 533 32.40 12.37 6.54
CA GLU A 533 33.77 11.88 6.59
C GLU A 533 33.82 10.36 6.74
N TYR A 534 33.03 9.74 7.63
CA TYR A 534 32.96 8.28 7.77
C TYR A 534 32.54 7.58 6.47
N LEU A 535 31.50 8.06 5.80
CA LEU A 535 31.02 7.49 4.54
C LEU A 535 31.98 7.73 3.35
N LYS A 536 32.97 8.60 3.52
CA LYS A 536 34.00 8.90 2.52
C LYS A 536 35.27 8.08 2.76
N THR A 537 35.62 7.79 4.01
CA THR A 537 36.87 7.12 4.39
C THR A 537 36.71 5.61 4.55
N GLU A 538 35.52 5.13 4.92
CA GLU A 538 35.23 3.73 5.17
C GLU A 538 34.06 3.22 4.32
N GLU A 539 34.02 1.91 4.10
CA GLU A 539 32.93 1.23 3.39
C GLU A 539 31.93 0.62 4.37
N PHE A 540 30.66 1.04 4.26
CA PHE A 540 29.55 0.50 5.04
C PHE A 540 28.49 -0.10 4.12
N ASP A 541 27.74 -1.08 4.63
CA ASP A 541 26.57 -1.64 3.94
C ASP A 541 25.30 -0.91 4.28
N VAL A 542 25.22 -0.54 5.56
CA VAL A 542 24.03 0.02 6.15
C VAL A 542 24.41 1.26 6.94
N VAL A 543 23.59 2.31 6.82
CA VAL A 543 23.54 3.36 7.84
C VAL A 543 22.25 3.19 8.64
N HIS A 544 22.38 2.99 9.95
CA HIS A 544 21.26 3.02 10.88
C HIS A 544 21.24 4.37 11.59
N PHE A 545 20.35 5.24 11.17
CA PHE A 545 20.19 6.59 11.71
C PHE A 545 19.15 6.58 12.84
N ILE A 546 19.54 7.07 14.02
CA ILE A 546 18.71 7.28 15.20
C ILE A 546 18.60 8.78 15.41
N GLY A 547 17.41 9.35 15.31
CA GLY A 547 17.26 10.79 15.45
C GLY A 547 15.87 11.28 15.10
N HIS A 548 15.77 12.56 14.76
CA HIS A 548 14.51 13.18 14.38
C HIS A 548 14.55 13.67 12.95
N GLY A 549 13.37 13.79 12.37
CA GLY A 549 13.19 14.52 11.15
C GLY A 549 11.99 15.44 11.26
N THR A 550 11.99 16.48 10.45
CA THR A 550 10.97 17.52 10.42
C THR A 550 10.54 17.76 8.99
N TYR A 551 9.43 18.47 8.79
CA TYR A 551 8.97 18.91 7.48
C TYR A 551 9.04 20.44 7.42
N ASP A 552 9.74 20.97 6.43
CA ASP A 552 9.76 22.40 6.14
C ASP A 552 8.58 22.72 5.21
N GLU A 553 7.51 23.29 5.77
CA GLU A 553 6.31 23.69 5.01
C GLU A 553 6.59 24.80 3.98
N GLU A 554 7.57 25.68 4.24
CA GLU A 554 7.87 26.78 3.31
C GLU A 554 8.56 26.27 2.05
N ARG A 555 9.38 25.23 2.20
CA ARG A 555 10.15 24.61 1.12
C ARG A 555 9.53 23.34 0.55
N ASP A 556 8.46 22.86 1.17
CA ASP A 556 7.82 21.58 0.84
C ASP A 556 8.83 20.41 0.87
N GLU A 557 9.74 20.43 1.86
CA GLU A 557 10.84 19.46 1.96
C GLU A 557 10.99 18.88 3.37
N GLY A 558 10.99 17.56 3.50
CA GLY A 558 11.41 16.93 4.74
C GLY A 558 12.93 17.05 5.00
N CYS A 559 13.31 17.15 6.27
CA CYS A 559 14.67 17.39 6.74
C CYS A 559 15.04 16.39 7.84
N LEU A 560 16.32 15.98 7.91
CA LEU A 560 16.90 15.27 9.05
C LEU A 560 17.51 16.28 10.02
N ILE A 561 17.32 16.06 11.32
CA ILE A 561 17.92 16.88 12.38
C ILE A 561 19.19 16.19 12.88
N PHE A 562 20.26 16.96 12.93
CA PHE A 562 21.57 16.58 13.47
C PHE A 562 21.96 17.50 14.62
N VAL A 563 23.02 17.14 15.33
CA VAL A 563 23.69 18.06 16.25
C VAL A 563 24.61 18.99 15.43
N ASP A 564 24.62 20.29 15.74
CA ASP A 564 25.63 21.22 15.23
C ASP A 564 26.92 21.18 16.09
N GLU A 565 27.92 22.00 15.73
CA GLU A 565 29.20 22.03 16.47
C GLU A 565 29.06 22.63 17.89
N ASP A 566 27.99 23.39 18.15
CA ASP A 566 27.69 24.06 19.42
C ASP A 566 26.73 23.23 20.30
N GLY A 567 26.31 22.04 19.86
CA GLY A 567 25.35 21.18 20.56
C GLY A 567 23.87 21.52 20.32
N GLY A 568 23.58 22.44 19.39
CA GLY A 568 22.25 22.80 18.92
C GLY A 568 21.73 21.91 17.78
N GLU A 569 20.58 22.28 17.22
CA GLU A 569 19.93 21.55 16.12
C GLU A 569 20.41 22.05 14.74
N SER A 570 20.98 21.16 13.94
CA SER A 570 21.29 21.38 12.53
C SER A 570 20.27 20.66 11.64
N ARG A 571 19.50 21.40 10.86
CA ARG A 571 18.53 20.83 9.91
C ARG A 571 19.17 20.61 8.54
N LEU A 572 19.09 19.39 8.04
CA LEU A 572 19.58 19.01 6.72
C LEU A 572 18.42 18.63 5.80
N GLY A 573 18.18 19.46 4.78
CA GLY A 573 17.19 19.19 3.74
C GLY A 573 17.54 18.04 2.82
N GLN A 574 16.55 17.58 2.06
CA GLN A 574 16.61 16.36 1.24
C GLN A 574 17.83 16.31 0.32
N ARG A 575 18.20 17.44 -0.29
CA ARG A 575 19.35 17.53 -1.20
C ARG A 575 20.66 17.18 -0.50
N SER A 576 20.91 17.78 0.66
CA SER A 576 22.15 17.57 1.42
C SER A 576 22.24 16.14 1.94
N VAL A 577 21.12 15.61 2.46
CA VAL A 577 21.01 14.21 2.88
C VAL A 577 21.35 13.28 1.70
N ARG A 578 20.75 13.50 0.53
CA ARG A 578 21.08 12.73 -0.69
C ARG A 578 22.57 12.77 -1.03
N GLU A 579 23.19 13.95 -1.02
CA GLU A 579 24.61 14.14 -1.36
C GLU A 579 25.56 13.43 -0.37
N ILE A 580 25.11 13.23 0.88
CA ILE A 580 25.85 12.47 1.89
C ILE A 580 25.69 10.96 1.66
N PHE A 581 24.46 10.45 1.48
CA PHE A 581 24.17 9.01 1.48
C PHE A 581 24.32 8.31 0.12
N CYS A 582 24.00 8.98 -1.00
CA CYS A 582 23.98 8.33 -2.31
C CYS A 582 25.40 8.18 -2.90
N LYS A 583 25.61 7.15 -3.74
CA LYS A 583 26.89 6.83 -4.39
C LYS A 583 28.04 6.53 -3.42
N ARG A 584 27.69 6.00 -2.24
CA ARG A 584 28.64 5.59 -1.18
C ARG A 584 28.82 4.07 -1.07
N GLY A 585 28.16 3.30 -1.93
CA GLY A 585 28.17 1.83 -1.84
C GLY A 585 27.23 1.27 -0.76
N LEU A 586 26.37 2.11 -0.17
CA LEU A 586 25.35 1.69 0.77
C LEU A 586 24.29 0.84 0.08
N SER A 587 23.96 -0.28 0.70
CA SER A 587 22.88 -1.17 0.25
C SER A 587 21.55 -0.83 0.92
N LEU A 588 21.59 -0.24 2.12
CA LEU A 588 20.41 0.10 2.90
C LEU A 588 20.64 1.34 3.77
N VAL A 589 19.63 2.20 3.90
CA VAL A 589 19.56 3.19 4.99
C VAL A 589 18.36 2.87 5.87
N PHE A 590 18.58 2.74 7.17
CA PHE A 590 17.53 2.52 8.16
C PHE A 590 17.34 3.84 8.92
N LEU A 591 16.21 4.51 8.70
CA LEU A 591 15.83 5.74 9.36
C LEU A 591 14.93 5.41 10.56
N ASN A 592 15.56 5.22 11.71
CA ASN A 592 14.87 5.02 12.98
C ASN A 592 14.61 6.38 13.64
N SER A 593 13.59 7.09 13.14
CA SER A 593 13.17 8.37 13.70
C SER A 593 11.88 8.26 14.50
N CYS A 594 11.98 8.31 15.83
CA CYS A 594 10.86 8.44 16.79
C CYS A 594 10.75 9.90 17.21
N GLU A 595 9.61 10.44 17.66
CA GLU A 595 9.52 11.86 18.08
C GLU A 595 9.69 12.04 19.60
N SER A 596 10.56 12.97 20.05
CA SER A 596 10.65 13.37 21.45
C SER A 596 9.68 14.52 21.76
N GLY A 597 8.39 14.21 21.94
CA GLY A 597 7.45 14.97 22.77
C GLY A 597 7.34 16.50 22.61
N ARG A 598 7.68 17.09 21.46
CA ARG A 598 7.52 18.53 21.16
C ARG A 598 6.84 18.77 19.81
N GLY A 599 5.60 18.30 19.67
CA GLY A 599 4.60 18.88 18.77
C GLY A 599 5.01 19.08 17.30
N GLY A 600 5.94 18.29 16.77
CA GLY A 600 6.25 18.22 15.35
C GLY A 600 5.27 17.27 14.68
N GLN A 601 4.62 17.73 13.62
CA GLN A 601 3.78 16.86 12.80
C GLN A 601 4.64 15.69 12.29
N ALA A 602 4.16 14.44 12.41
CA ALA A 602 4.73 13.22 11.81
C ALA A 602 4.74 13.21 10.27
N ASP A 603 4.94 14.37 9.67
CA ASP A 603 5.08 14.61 8.25
C ASP A 603 6.53 14.36 7.76
N PHE A 604 7.44 13.84 8.60
CA PHE A 604 8.79 13.46 8.17
C PHE A 604 8.79 12.46 7.00
N ASN A 605 7.85 11.51 6.97
CA ASN A 605 7.70 10.57 5.84
C ASN A 605 7.03 11.18 4.61
N LYS A 606 6.60 12.43 4.67
CA LYS A 606 6.30 13.20 3.47
C LYS A 606 7.62 13.56 2.81
N GLY A 607 8.03 12.71 1.88
CA GLY A 607 9.00 13.08 0.87
C GLY A 607 10.44 12.63 1.14
N VAL A 608 10.97 12.57 2.37
CA VAL A 608 12.41 12.22 2.57
C VAL A 608 12.70 10.79 2.13
N ALA A 609 11.95 9.82 2.66
CA ALA A 609 12.11 8.40 2.34
C ALA A 609 11.94 8.16 0.84
N GLN A 610 10.87 8.69 0.23
CA GLN A 610 10.62 8.54 -1.20
C GLN A 610 11.69 9.26 -2.03
N SER A 611 12.15 10.44 -1.61
CA SER A 611 13.17 11.23 -2.29
C SER A 611 14.51 10.53 -2.30
N LEU A 612 14.98 9.96 -1.18
CA LEU A 612 16.25 9.25 -1.13
C LEU A 612 16.26 8.04 -2.07
N VAL A 613 15.19 7.25 -2.07
CA VAL A 613 15.05 6.10 -2.98
C VAL A 613 14.89 6.56 -4.43
N ALA A 614 14.14 7.64 -4.68
CA ALA A 614 13.93 8.20 -6.02
C ALA A 614 15.22 8.78 -6.62
N HIS A 615 16.22 9.09 -5.79
CA HIS A 615 17.48 9.68 -6.23
C HIS A 615 18.69 8.73 -6.14
N GLY A 616 18.45 7.43 -6.01
CA GLY A 616 19.45 6.41 -6.26
C GLY A 616 19.81 5.55 -5.06
N LEU A 617 19.19 5.74 -3.89
CA LEU A 617 19.36 4.81 -2.79
C LEU A 617 18.66 3.46 -3.10
N PRO A 618 19.31 2.30 -2.90
CA PRO A 618 18.74 1.01 -3.33
C PRO A 618 17.58 0.54 -2.45
N ALA A 619 17.71 0.71 -1.13
CA ALA A 619 16.69 0.33 -0.15
C ALA A 619 16.73 1.27 1.06
N LEU A 620 15.56 1.46 1.67
CA LEU A 620 15.37 2.32 2.83
C LEU A 620 14.27 1.79 3.73
N VAL A 621 14.51 1.76 5.04
CA VAL A 621 13.45 1.54 6.05
C VAL A 621 13.18 2.87 6.76
N ALA A 622 11.91 3.25 6.92
CA ALA A 622 11.50 4.44 7.67
C ALA A 622 10.18 4.21 8.40
N ASN A 623 10.05 4.81 9.58
CA ASN A 623 8.86 4.70 10.42
C ASN A 623 7.78 5.68 9.96
N GLN A 624 6.58 5.23 9.57
CA GLN A 624 5.45 6.09 9.15
C GLN A 624 4.93 7.05 10.22
N TYR A 625 5.04 6.63 11.48
CA TYR A 625 4.53 7.29 12.67
C TYR A 625 5.61 7.30 13.74
N SER A 626 5.38 8.06 14.80
CA SER A 626 6.16 7.86 16.03
C SER A 626 5.91 6.46 16.57
N VAL A 627 6.98 5.75 16.89
CA VAL A 627 6.98 4.37 17.38
C VAL A 627 7.72 4.31 18.72
N LEU A 628 7.37 3.33 19.55
CA LEU A 628 8.09 3.07 20.79
C LEU A 628 9.52 2.60 20.51
N ASP A 629 10.48 3.06 21.31
CA ASP A 629 11.90 2.75 21.11
C ASP A 629 12.19 1.24 21.18
N SER A 630 11.50 0.47 22.04
CA SER A 630 11.70 -0.99 22.04
C SER A 630 11.09 -1.67 20.82
N SER A 631 9.95 -1.19 20.31
CA SER A 631 9.32 -1.72 19.10
C SER A 631 10.22 -1.48 17.88
N ALA A 632 10.81 -0.28 17.78
CA ALA A 632 11.78 0.05 16.74
C ALA A 632 13.09 -0.74 16.86
N THR A 633 13.61 -0.88 18.09
CA THR A 633 14.82 -1.67 18.38
C THR A 633 14.60 -3.14 18.05
N SER A 634 13.48 -3.71 18.49
CA SER A 634 13.08 -5.08 18.21
C SER A 634 12.91 -5.33 16.71
N PHE A 635 12.25 -4.42 16.00
CA PHE A 635 12.14 -4.49 14.55
C PHE A 635 13.53 -4.52 13.92
N ALA A 636 14.41 -3.59 14.27
CA ALA A 636 15.76 -3.51 13.72
C ALA A 636 16.58 -4.77 14.02
N GLN A 637 16.52 -5.31 15.24
CA GLN A 637 17.22 -6.53 15.63
C GLN A 637 16.79 -7.73 14.78
N HIS A 638 15.48 -7.98 14.68
CA HIS A 638 14.95 -9.11 13.90
C HIS A 638 15.14 -8.92 12.40
N PHE A 639 15.08 -7.66 11.93
CA PHE A 639 15.34 -7.30 10.55
C PHE A 639 16.80 -7.59 10.16
N TYR A 640 17.77 -7.11 10.94
CA TYR A 640 19.19 -7.37 10.68
C TYR A 640 19.58 -8.84 10.88
N LEU A 641 18.98 -9.51 11.87
CA LEU A 641 19.16 -10.95 12.04
C LEU A 641 18.74 -11.72 10.78
N SER A 642 17.57 -11.40 10.25
CA SER A 642 17.03 -12.05 9.04
C SER A 642 17.90 -11.76 7.81
N LEU A 643 18.32 -10.50 7.64
CA LEU A 643 19.22 -10.09 6.56
C LEU A 643 20.57 -10.81 6.62
N ALA A 644 21.20 -10.88 7.80
CA ALA A 644 22.48 -11.54 7.98
C ALA A 644 22.41 -13.06 7.74
N ASN A 645 21.23 -13.66 7.92
CA ASN A 645 20.97 -15.06 7.55
C ASN A 645 20.68 -15.26 6.05
N GLY A 646 20.73 -14.19 5.26
CA GLY A 646 20.59 -14.20 3.82
C GLY A 646 19.15 -14.21 3.31
N MET A 647 18.19 -13.74 4.12
CA MET A 647 16.84 -13.44 3.68
C MET A 647 16.81 -12.18 2.78
N THR A 648 15.79 -12.03 1.93
CA THR A 648 15.57 -10.79 1.16
C THR A 648 15.17 -9.64 2.09
N LEU A 649 15.21 -8.41 1.59
CA LEU A 649 14.67 -7.26 2.31
C LEU A 649 13.19 -7.46 2.69
N GLY A 650 12.37 -7.95 1.75
CA GLY A 650 10.95 -8.22 1.98
C GLY A 650 10.70 -9.34 3.00
N GLU A 651 11.45 -10.45 2.92
CA GLU A 651 11.43 -11.54 3.91
C GLU A 651 11.79 -11.00 5.31
N SER A 652 12.86 -10.22 5.40
CA SER A 652 13.37 -9.67 6.66
C SER A 652 12.41 -8.67 7.30
N ALA A 653 11.78 -7.81 6.49
CA ALA A 653 10.77 -6.88 6.98
C ALA A 653 9.60 -7.65 7.59
N ARG A 654 9.09 -8.69 6.91
CA ARG A 654 8.01 -9.52 7.42
C ARG A 654 8.36 -10.19 8.75
N GLU A 655 9.52 -10.85 8.87
CA GLU A 655 9.92 -11.50 10.13
C GLU A 655 10.02 -10.48 11.27
N ALA A 656 10.55 -9.28 11.00
CA ALA A 656 10.59 -8.19 11.97
C ALA A 656 9.18 -7.72 12.39
N ARG A 657 8.22 -7.61 11.45
CA ARG A 657 6.82 -7.28 11.78
C ARG A 657 6.18 -8.33 12.67
N ILE A 658 6.39 -9.61 12.38
CA ILE A 658 5.85 -10.70 13.20
C ILE A 658 6.44 -10.63 14.61
N ALA A 659 7.75 -10.39 14.71
CA ALA A 659 8.44 -10.24 15.99
C ALA A 659 7.85 -9.13 16.85
N VAL A 660 7.58 -7.97 16.26
CA VAL A 660 6.92 -6.86 16.96
C VAL A 660 5.45 -7.17 17.27
N ASN A 661 4.74 -7.88 16.38
CA ASN A 661 3.30 -8.15 16.55
C ASN A 661 2.98 -9.11 17.71
N TYR A 662 3.86 -10.08 18.03
CA TYR A 662 3.69 -10.93 19.21
C TYR A 662 4.40 -10.38 20.45
N GLN A 663 5.13 -9.27 20.35
CA GLN A 663 5.66 -8.61 21.53
C GLN A 663 4.54 -7.99 22.34
N LEU A 664 4.41 -8.45 23.58
CA LEU A 664 3.33 -8.06 24.48
C LEU A 664 3.51 -6.65 25.08
N HIS A 665 4.63 -5.97 24.74
CA HIS A 665 5.02 -4.65 25.26
C HIS A 665 4.86 -3.49 24.24
N GLY A 666 4.47 -3.80 23.00
CA GLY A 666 4.25 -2.81 21.94
C GLY A 666 2.78 -2.44 21.78
N GLU A 667 2.50 -1.35 21.08
CA GLU A 667 1.13 -1.06 20.68
C GLU A 667 0.66 -2.03 19.58
N PRO A 668 -0.65 -2.33 19.49
CA PRO A 668 -1.20 -3.22 18.46
C PRO A 668 -0.86 -2.83 17.02
N ILE A 669 -0.44 -1.58 16.81
CA ILE A 669 -0.11 -1.01 15.50
C ILE A 669 1.39 -0.97 15.20
N ASP A 670 2.27 -1.15 16.20
CA ASP A 670 3.70 -0.87 16.11
C ASP A 670 4.40 -1.68 15.01
N TRP A 671 3.95 -2.92 14.79
CA TRP A 671 4.51 -3.81 13.78
C TRP A 671 4.38 -3.25 12.35
N ALA A 672 3.39 -2.41 12.06
CA ALA A 672 3.17 -1.87 10.72
C ALA A 672 3.74 -0.46 10.53
N ILE A 673 4.31 0.13 11.58
CA ILE A 673 4.90 1.48 11.51
C ILE A 673 6.15 1.50 10.63
N PRO A 674 7.10 0.54 10.73
CA PRO A 674 8.26 0.50 9.85
C PRO A 674 7.90 0.06 8.43
N VAL A 675 8.23 0.93 7.47
CA VAL A 675 7.99 0.74 6.04
C VAL A 675 9.29 0.48 5.32
N LEU A 676 9.29 -0.54 4.47
CA LEU A 676 10.39 -0.85 3.59
C LEU A 676 10.12 -0.29 2.20
N TYR A 677 11.01 0.59 1.74
CA TYR A 677 11.17 0.96 0.34
C TYR A 677 12.35 0.19 -0.25
N ALA A 678 12.17 -0.45 -1.40
CA ALA A 678 13.27 -1.06 -2.13
C ALA A 678 13.05 -0.97 -3.64
N ARG A 679 14.16 -0.78 -4.37
CA ARG A 679 14.17 -0.75 -5.84
C ARG A 679 14.02 -2.15 -6.44
N ASP A 680 14.50 -3.15 -5.71
CA ASP A 680 14.39 -4.57 -6.01
C ASP A 680 13.90 -5.32 -4.76
N ALA A 681 12.73 -5.96 -4.86
CA ALA A 681 12.10 -6.68 -3.76
C ALA A 681 12.80 -8.01 -3.43
N ASP A 682 13.47 -8.62 -4.41
CA ASP A 682 14.16 -9.90 -4.27
C ASP A 682 15.60 -9.73 -3.75
N CYS A 683 16.02 -8.50 -3.50
CA CYS A 683 17.40 -8.22 -3.16
C CYS A 683 17.82 -8.82 -1.81
N ARG A 684 19.03 -9.41 -1.79
CA ARG A 684 19.72 -9.94 -0.62
C ARG A 684 20.99 -9.15 -0.34
N LEU A 685 21.26 -8.89 0.92
CA LEU A 685 22.49 -8.21 1.36
C LEU A 685 23.58 -9.24 1.74
N CYS A 686 23.17 -10.41 2.22
CA CYS A 686 24.05 -11.53 2.52
C CYS A 686 23.64 -12.76 1.68
N PRO A 687 24.59 -13.62 1.29
CA PRO A 687 24.26 -14.87 0.63
C PRO A 687 23.38 -15.73 1.55
N LYS A 688 22.45 -16.49 0.97
CA LYS A 688 21.74 -17.54 1.73
C LYS A 688 22.76 -18.45 2.37
N GLN A 689 22.79 -18.48 3.71
CA GLN A 689 23.61 -19.47 4.38
C GLN A 689 23.10 -20.85 3.97
N LYS A 690 24.00 -21.74 3.52
CA LYS A 690 23.65 -23.16 3.44
C LYS A 690 23.24 -23.55 4.83
N ALA A 691 21.98 -23.97 4.99
CA ALA A 691 21.49 -24.50 6.26
C ALA A 691 22.58 -25.40 6.83
N PRO A 692 23.08 -25.14 8.05
CA PRO A 692 24.08 -26.01 8.63
C PRO A 692 23.53 -27.42 8.52
N ALA A 693 24.32 -28.32 7.89
CA ALA A 693 23.97 -29.73 7.81
C ALA A 693 23.52 -30.14 9.21
N LYS A 694 22.27 -30.63 9.34
CA LYS A 694 21.65 -31.02 10.63
C LYS A 694 22.71 -31.65 11.53
N GLY A 695 23.20 -30.84 12.49
CA GLY A 695 24.51 -31.10 13.09
C GLY A 695 24.96 -30.03 14.06
N ALA A 696 24.02 -29.26 14.62
CA ALA A 696 24.12 -28.79 15.99
C ALA A 696 22.80 -29.22 16.63
N THR A 697 22.75 -30.50 17.03
CA THR A 697 21.91 -30.86 18.16
C THR A 697 22.22 -29.84 19.23
N THR A 698 21.27 -28.93 19.50
CA THR A 698 21.16 -28.32 20.81
C THR A 698 21.27 -29.50 21.75
N GLU A 699 22.39 -29.61 22.46
CA GLU A 699 22.48 -30.57 23.54
C GLU A 699 21.29 -30.19 24.43
N THR A 700 20.25 -31.01 24.33
CA THR A 700 19.14 -30.99 25.25
C THR A 700 19.82 -31.36 26.55
N ARG A 701 20.22 -30.33 27.31
CA ARG A 701 20.86 -30.48 28.60
C ARG A 701 19.89 -31.38 29.35
N LYS A 702 20.29 -32.64 29.54
CA LYS A 702 19.43 -33.68 30.11
C LYS A 702 18.77 -33.04 31.32
N SER A 703 17.44 -33.07 31.33
CA SER A 703 16.64 -32.77 32.51
C SER A 703 17.14 -33.72 33.60
N THR A 704 18.14 -33.27 34.35
CA THR A 704 18.41 -33.78 35.67
C THR A 704 17.16 -33.40 36.44
N ARG A 705 16.36 -34.41 36.80
CA ARG A 705 15.43 -34.33 37.92
C ARG A 705 16.21 -33.69 39.07
N ARG A 706 16.07 -32.37 39.22
CA ARG A 706 16.65 -31.62 40.33
C ARG A 706 15.73 -31.88 41.50
N SER A 707 16.32 -32.41 42.57
CA SER A 707 15.79 -32.34 43.92
C SER A 707 15.23 -30.92 44.20
N PRO A 708 14.21 -30.76 45.06
CA PRO A 708 13.61 -29.46 45.31
C PRO A 708 14.69 -28.50 45.82
N LYS A 709 15.12 -27.56 44.96
CA LYS A 709 15.94 -26.43 45.38
C LYS A 709 15.03 -25.44 46.11
N PRO A 710 15.53 -24.71 47.12
CA PRO A 710 14.76 -23.66 47.76
C PRO A 710 14.25 -22.68 46.70
N SER A 711 13.00 -22.23 46.84
CA SER A 711 12.30 -21.36 45.89
C SER A 711 12.98 -19.98 45.86
N VAL A 712 13.83 -19.74 44.85
CA VAL A 712 14.42 -18.43 44.60
C VAL A 712 13.35 -17.52 43.98
N SER A 713 13.22 -16.30 44.49
CA SER A 713 12.29 -15.29 43.98
C SER A 713 12.90 -14.54 42.82
N ARG A 714 12.41 -14.78 41.60
CA ARG A 714 12.88 -14.09 40.39
C ARG A 714 12.24 -12.70 40.29
N ILE A 715 13.05 -11.67 40.04
CA ILE A 715 12.62 -10.27 39.94
C ILE A 715 13.21 -9.69 38.64
N ALA A 716 12.35 -9.21 37.76
CA ALA A 716 12.79 -8.48 36.56
C ALA A 716 13.02 -7.01 36.91
N PHE A 717 14.13 -6.45 36.46
CA PHE A 717 14.46 -5.03 36.54
C PHE A 717 14.36 -4.39 35.17
N TRP A 718 13.55 -3.35 35.09
CA TRP A 718 13.34 -2.59 33.87
C TRP A 718 13.74 -1.13 34.10
N ASP A 719 14.78 -0.70 33.39
CA ASP A 719 15.13 0.70 33.22
C ASP A 719 14.24 1.28 32.11
N MET A 720 13.19 1.99 32.52
CA MET A 720 12.14 2.49 31.64
C MET A 720 12.66 3.48 30.59
N ASP A 721 13.76 4.17 30.92
CA ASP A 721 14.26 5.32 30.18
C ASP A 721 15.66 5.04 29.55
N ASN A 722 16.20 3.82 29.71
CA ASN A 722 17.52 3.40 29.24
C ASN A 722 18.67 4.35 29.63
N VAL A 723 18.70 4.77 30.89
CA VAL A 723 19.59 5.84 31.40
C VAL A 723 20.72 5.30 32.28
N PHE A 724 20.64 4.03 32.69
CA PHE A 724 21.65 3.39 33.53
C PHE A 724 22.52 2.45 32.67
N PRO A 725 23.60 2.97 32.04
CA PRO A 725 24.45 2.19 31.14
C PRO A 725 25.15 1.01 31.83
N ARG A 726 25.31 1.06 33.16
CA ARG A 726 25.96 0.01 33.98
C ARG A 726 25.04 -0.70 34.96
N LEU A 727 23.73 -0.65 34.73
CA LEU A 727 22.76 -1.32 35.60
C LEU A 727 23.01 -2.83 35.74
N GLU A 728 23.57 -3.46 34.69
CA GLU A 728 23.92 -4.88 34.69
C GLU A 728 24.93 -5.21 35.78
N ASP A 729 25.92 -4.35 36.01
CA ASP A 729 26.92 -4.52 37.06
C ASP A 729 26.27 -4.45 38.45
N THR A 730 25.34 -3.51 38.64
CA THR A 730 24.60 -3.33 39.90
C THR A 730 23.76 -4.57 40.20
N VAL A 731 23.03 -5.06 39.21
CA VAL A 731 22.22 -6.29 39.30
C VAL A 731 23.11 -7.51 39.58
N GLU A 732 24.28 -7.61 38.97
CA GLU A 732 25.24 -8.69 39.24
C GLU A 732 25.73 -8.65 40.70
N VAL A 733 26.04 -7.45 41.22
CA VAL A 733 26.40 -7.28 42.63
C VAL A 733 25.24 -7.68 43.54
N MET A 734 24.01 -7.23 43.26
CA MET A 734 22.80 -7.58 44.03
C MET A 734 22.56 -9.10 44.07
N ASN A 735 22.81 -9.81 42.96
CA ASN A 735 22.73 -11.26 42.88
C ASN A 735 23.86 -11.98 43.62
N ARG A 736 25.05 -11.39 43.67
CA ARG A 736 26.22 -12.01 44.32
C ARG A 736 26.14 -11.97 45.85
N VAL A 737 25.54 -10.93 46.43
CA VAL A 737 25.57 -10.67 47.88
C VAL A 737 24.46 -11.35 48.68
N GLN A 738 23.45 -11.89 48.01
CA GLN A 738 22.36 -12.64 48.62
C GLN A 738 21.95 -13.81 47.71
N SER A 739 21.15 -14.77 48.20
CA SER A 739 20.77 -15.98 47.42
C SER A 739 19.27 -16.26 47.37
N THR A 740 18.46 -15.33 47.88
CA THR A 740 16.99 -15.47 47.97
C THR A 740 16.29 -14.87 46.76
N PHE A 741 16.83 -13.79 46.20
CA PHE A 741 16.34 -13.10 45.02
C PHE A 741 17.26 -13.35 43.83
N GLU A 742 16.68 -13.51 42.64
CA GLU A 742 17.39 -13.54 41.36
C GLU A 742 16.90 -12.36 40.55
N PHE A 743 17.73 -11.34 40.44
CA PHE A 743 17.47 -10.12 39.69
C PHE A 743 17.94 -10.30 38.25
N GLU A 744 17.09 -10.02 37.28
CA GLU A 744 17.44 -10.07 35.86
C GLU A 744 17.03 -8.77 35.17
N LEU A 745 17.84 -8.28 34.24
CA LEU A 745 17.49 -7.12 33.44
C LEU A 745 16.55 -7.52 32.31
N VAL A 746 15.55 -6.67 32.09
CA VAL A 746 14.62 -6.79 30.98
C VAL A 746 14.54 -5.46 30.24
N ASP A 747 14.42 -5.55 28.94
CA ASP A 747 14.20 -4.41 28.06
C ASP A 747 12.74 -4.45 27.60
N LEU A 748 11.93 -3.55 28.15
CA LEU A 748 10.50 -3.43 27.86
C LEU A 748 10.21 -2.02 27.35
N SER A 749 9.08 -1.83 26.67
CA SER A 749 8.58 -0.50 26.35
C SER A 749 7.50 -0.01 27.29
N VAL A 750 7.46 1.31 27.41
CA VAL A 750 6.39 2.04 28.08
C VAL A 750 5.16 1.97 27.18
N PRO A 751 4.06 1.32 27.62
CA PRO A 751 2.80 1.31 26.87
C PRO A 751 2.31 2.74 26.65
N LEU A 752 1.65 3.03 25.53
CA LEU A 752 1.06 4.34 25.31
C LEU A 752 -0.22 4.52 26.16
N GLY A 753 -0.58 5.77 26.44
CA GLY A 753 -1.74 6.11 27.27
C GLY A 753 -1.54 5.96 28.80
N VAL A 754 -0.31 5.71 29.25
CA VAL A 754 0.08 5.75 30.67
C VAL A 754 0.50 7.15 31.12
N TRP A 755 0.47 8.15 30.22
CA TRP A 755 0.88 9.52 30.49
C TRP A 755 -0.34 10.39 30.77
N ASP A 756 -0.30 11.13 31.87
CA ASP A 756 -1.23 12.21 32.15
C ASP A 756 -0.62 13.54 31.69
N LEU A 757 -1.25 14.12 30.66
CA LEU A 757 -0.87 15.38 30.02
C LEU A 757 -1.83 16.53 30.37
N ASP A 758 -2.95 16.24 31.04
CA ASP A 758 -4.03 17.20 31.34
C ASP A 758 -3.84 17.93 32.68
N SER A 759 -2.78 17.62 33.43
CA SER A 759 -2.51 18.32 34.68
C SER A 759 -2.34 19.83 34.41
N GLU A 760 -3.12 20.66 35.12
CA GLU A 760 -3.29 22.13 34.92
C GLU A 760 -1.99 22.98 34.96
N LYS A 761 -0.82 22.34 35.06
CA LYS A 761 0.51 22.97 35.20
C LYS A 761 1.54 22.55 34.14
N GLY A 762 1.13 21.93 33.03
CA GLY A 762 2.00 21.72 31.86
C GLY A 762 3.19 20.78 32.06
N LYS A 763 3.14 19.92 33.10
CA LYS A 763 4.19 18.95 33.43
C LYS A 763 3.61 17.53 33.27
N PRO A 764 4.19 16.68 32.40
CA PRO A 764 3.67 15.33 32.16
C PRO A 764 3.96 14.42 33.36
N TYR A 765 2.98 13.61 33.76
CA TYR A 765 3.14 12.58 34.78
C TYR A 765 2.97 11.18 34.19
N LEU A 766 3.79 10.23 34.64
CA LEU A 766 3.54 8.80 34.46
C LEU A 766 2.45 8.37 35.45
N TRP A 767 1.36 7.81 34.95
CA TRP A 767 0.25 7.31 35.75
C TRP A 767 0.52 5.85 36.13
N ALA A 768 0.91 5.63 37.39
CA ALA A 768 1.38 4.35 37.90
C ALA A 768 0.32 3.25 37.81
N ASP A 769 -0.93 3.54 38.23
CA ASP A 769 -2.01 2.55 38.17
C ASP A 769 -2.32 2.12 36.73
N HIS A 770 -2.30 3.07 35.78
CA HIS A 770 -2.49 2.77 34.37
C HIS A 770 -1.34 1.93 33.81
N LEU A 771 -0.09 2.30 34.11
CA LEU A 771 1.06 1.51 33.69
C LEU A 771 1.00 0.10 34.29
N ALA A 772 0.61 -0.03 35.56
CA ALA A 772 0.52 -1.31 36.25
C ALA A 772 -0.58 -2.20 35.66
N ASP A 773 -1.76 -1.64 35.37
CA ASP A 773 -2.86 -2.37 34.73
C ASP A 773 -2.49 -2.84 33.33
N ARG A 774 -1.82 -2.00 32.53
CA ARG A 774 -1.32 -2.36 31.20
C ARG A 774 -0.28 -3.46 31.26
N MET A 775 0.60 -3.43 32.25
CA MET A 775 1.71 -4.37 32.39
C MET A 775 1.37 -5.58 33.27
N GLN A 776 0.10 -5.76 33.69
CA GLN A 776 -0.28 -6.76 34.69
C GLN A 776 0.06 -8.22 34.34
N ARG A 777 0.16 -8.52 33.03
CA ARG A 777 0.51 -9.87 32.53
C ARG A 777 2.03 -10.11 32.47
N MET A 778 2.84 -9.05 32.49
CA MET A 778 4.27 -9.14 32.19
C MET A 778 5.06 -9.99 33.18
N PRO A 779 4.83 -9.89 34.50
CA PRO A 779 5.56 -10.74 35.44
C PRO A 779 5.35 -12.24 35.15
N MET A 780 4.13 -12.63 34.77
CA MET A 780 3.80 -14.01 34.41
C MET A 780 4.53 -14.45 33.13
N GLU A 781 4.60 -13.59 32.12
CA GLU A 781 5.21 -13.89 30.81
C GLU A 781 6.73 -13.99 30.89
N LEU A 782 7.36 -13.12 31.65
CA LEU A 782 8.80 -13.18 31.97
C LEU A 782 9.14 -14.36 32.90
N GLY A 783 8.12 -14.96 33.53
CA GLY A 783 8.30 -16.02 34.51
C GLY A 783 8.95 -15.52 35.81
N VAL A 784 8.66 -14.29 36.19
CA VAL A 784 9.17 -13.61 37.41
C VAL A 784 8.05 -13.40 38.42
N GLU A 785 8.43 -13.26 39.69
CA GLU A 785 7.50 -12.98 40.78
C GLU A 785 7.10 -11.49 40.81
N ILE A 786 8.02 -10.59 40.43
CA ILE A 786 7.80 -9.13 40.42
C ILE A 786 8.52 -8.50 39.23
N LEU A 787 7.87 -7.51 38.60
CA LEU A 787 8.52 -6.55 37.69
C LEU A 787 8.81 -5.24 38.44
N ALA A 788 10.09 -4.88 38.56
CA ALA A 788 10.58 -3.65 39.16
C ALA A 788 10.95 -2.64 38.09
N CYS A 789 10.20 -1.55 38.01
CA CYS A 789 10.38 -0.47 37.04
C CYS A 789 11.10 0.72 37.69
N VAL A 790 12.12 1.25 37.03
CA VAL A 790 12.77 2.50 37.40
C VAL A 790 12.56 3.51 36.29
N THR A 791 12.09 4.71 36.63
CA THR A 791 11.82 5.79 35.68
C THR A 791 12.35 7.13 36.17
N ARG A 792 12.58 8.06 35.26
CA ARG A 792 12.91 9.48 35.52
C ARG A 792 11.73 10.41 35.42
N HIS A 793 10.56 9.89 35.10
CA HIS A 793 9.37 10.67 34.96
C HIS A 793 8.69 10.90 36.29
N TRP A 794 8.12 12.09 36.46
CA TRP A 794 7.28 12.37 37.61
C TRP A 794 6.11 11.41 37.59
N MET A 795 5.87 10.72 38.70
CA MET A 795 4.86 9.68 38.76
C MET A 795 3.65 10.17 39.57
N ARG A 796 2.47 9.65 39.24
CA ARG A 796 1.24 9.86 40.00
C ARG A 796 0.42 8.57 40.09
N ASP A 797 -0.50 8.52 41.03
CA ASP A 797 -1.61 7.56 41.06
C ASP A 797 -2.93 8.33 40.98
N ASP A 798 -4.04 7.65 41.23
CA ASP A 798 -5.38 8.26 41.26
C ASP A 798 -5.56 9.30 42.39
N ASP A 799 -4.76 9.23 43.44
CA ASP A 799 -4.93 10.01 44.68
C ASP A 799 -3.84 11.08 44.88
N TRP A 800 -2.65 10.89 44.33
CA TRP A 800 -1.42 11.62 44.67
C TRP A 800 -0.54 11.92 43.45
N LEU A 801 0.03 13.13 43.44
CA LEU A 801 1.06 13.55 42.48
C LEU A 801 2.46 13.43 43.08
N ASN A 802 3.47 13.37 42.21
CA ASN A 802 4.90 13.34 42.57
C ASN A 802 5.30 12.12 43.42
N LEU A 803 4.74 10.95 43.11
CA LEU A 803 5.08 9.70 43.75
C LEU A 803 6.57 9.36 43.58
N TYR A 804 7.20 9.03 44.70
CA TYR A 804 8.58 8.57 44.78
C TYR A 804 8.69 7.08 44.46
N GLY A 805 7.79 6.27 45.01
CA GLY A 805 7.64 4.85 44.70
C GLY A 805 6.17 4.46 44.74
N TRP A 806 5.83 3.40 44.02
CA TRP A 806 4.47 2.87 43.92
C TRP A 806 4.50 1.35 43.94
N TRP A 807 3.54 0.76 44.66
CA TRP A 807 3.27 -0.68 44.69
C TRP A 807 1.80 -0.89 45.11
N PRO A 808 1.13 -1.96 44.62
CA PRO A 808 -0.29 -2.14 44.88
C PRO A 808 -0.58 -2.73 46.26
N ALA A 809 -1.67 -2.26 46.88
CA ALA A 809 -2.11 -2.67 48.22
C ALA A 809 -2.41 -4.18 48.35
N ASP A 810 -2.89 -4.83 47.29
CA ASP A 810 -3.27 -6.25 47.28
C ASP A 810 -2.21 -7.15 46.65
N ARG A 811 -0.99 -6.64 46.45
CA ARG A 811 0.11 -7.33 45.74
C ARG A 811 -0.24 -7.74 44.30
N LYS A 812 -1.26 -7.10 43.72
CA LYS A 812 -1.72 -7.34 42.35
C LYS A 812 -2.00 -6.00 41.67
N PRO A 813 -1.47 -5.77 40.47
CA PRO A 813 -0.53 -6.64 39.74
C PRO A 813 0.87 -6.71 40.41
N PRO A 814 1.70 -7.73 40.16
CA PRO A 814 3.01 -7.87 40.81
C PRO A 814 4.07 -6.94 40.22
N ILE A 815 3.86 -5.64 40.36
CA ILE A 815 4.67 -4.58 39.78
C ILE A 815 5.01 -3.58 40.87
N ILE A 816 6.27 -3.16 40.91
CA ILE A 816 6.75 -2.06 41.75
C ILE A 816 7.40 -1.02 40.85
N MET A 817 7.18 0.25 41.15
CA MET A 817 7.69 1.36 40.35
C MET A 817 8.43 2.34 41.23
N PHE A 818 9.52 2.87 40.69
CA PHE A 818 10.35 3.84 41.36
C PHE A 818 10.67 5.01 40.43
N SER A 819 10.46 6.24 40.92
CA SER A 819 10.71 7.46 40.15
C SER A 819 11.91 8.22 40.72
N ILE A 820 12.94 8.39 39.89
CA ILE A 820 14.07 9.27 40.19
C ILE A 820 13.86 10.73 39.72
N ALA A 821 12.64 11.10 39.32
CA ALA A 821 12.34 12.48 38.95
C ALA A 821 12.66 13.45 40.10
N GLY A 822 13.20 14.64 39.83
CA GLY A 822 13.54 15.59 40.89
C GLY A 822 14.79 15.25 41.72
N PHE A 823 15.46 14.11 41.49
CA PHE A 823 16.81 13.83 41.98
C PHE A 823 17.85 14.24 40.94
N GLU A 824 17.84 15.53 40.58
CA GLU A 824 18.56 16.01 39.40
C GLU A 824 20.08 15.87 39.50
N ASP A 825 20.63 15.79 40.72
CA ASP A 825 22.07 15.64 40.98
C ASP A 825 22.55 14.17 41.02
N LEU A 826 21.67 13.18 40.85
CA LEU A 826 22.08 11.77 40.82
C LEU A 826 22.83 11.46 39.50
N PRO A 827 24.07 10.95 39.53
CA PRO A 827 24.79 10.58 38.32
C PRO A 827 24.13 9.38 37.61
N PRO A 828 24.37 9.19 36.29
CA PRO A 828 23.82 8.06 35.54
C PRO A 828 24.46 6.71 35.89
N GLU A 829 25.63 6.70 36.52
CA GLU A 829 26.33 5.49 36.96
C GLU A 829 27.26 5.77 38.14
N GLY A 830 27.69 4.71 38.82
CA GLY A 830 28.67 4.77 39.91
C GLY A 830 28.06 4.45 41.26
N PRO A 831 28.88 4.46 42.34
CA PRO A 831 28.49 3.89 43.63
C PRO A 831 27.24 4.53 44.26
N GLU A 832 27.00 5.81 43.99
CA GLU A 832 25.81 6.53 44.48
C GLU A 832 24.54 6.06 43.77
N THR A 833 24.59 5.90 42.46
CA THR A 833 23.49 5.39 41.62
C THR A 833 23.21 3.92 41.93
N ASP A 834 24.26 3.11 42.07
CA ASP A 834 24.13 1.69 42.40
C ASP A 834 23.40 1.52 43.73
N ARG A 835 23.77 2.33 44.73
CA ARG A 835 23.11 2.35 46.03
C ARG A 835 21.69 2.89 45.96
N ALA A 836 21.45 3.95 45.21
CA ALA A 836 20.11 4.50 45.01
C ALA A 836 19.14 3.45 44.46
N ILE A 837 19.57 2.71 43.44
CA ILE A 837 18.77 1.64 42.81
C ILE A 837 18.56 0.49 43.79
N ALA A 838 19.60 0.04 44.51
CA ALA A 838 19.48 -1.01 45.51
C ALA A 838 18.54 -0.63 46.66
N ASN A 839 18.63 0.59 47.18
CA ASN A 839 17.75 1.11 48.23
C ASN A 839 16.30 1.18 47.76
N ALA A 840 16.06 1.69 46.55
CA ALA A 840 14.73 1.74 45.94
C ALA A 840 14.13 0.34 45.74
N ALA A 841 14.94 -0.61 45.27
CA ALA A 841 14.57 -2.01 45.15
C ALA A 841 14.12 -2.59 46.50
N VAL A 842 14.91 -2.36 47.55
CA VAL A 842 14.60 -2.85 48.88
C VAL A 842 13.32 -2.23 49.43
N ALA A 843 13.13 -0.92 49.25
CA ALA A 843 11.91 -0.23 49.66
C ALA A 843 10.68 -0.83 48.97
N GLY A 844 10.71 -0.99 47.64
CA GLY A 844 9.61 -1.54 46.86
C GLY A 844 9.30 -3.00 47.22
N LEU A 845 10.32 -3.85 47.36
CA LEU A 845 10.14 -5.25 47.75
C LEU A 845 9.61 -5.40 49.19
N ALA A 846 10.13 -4.60 50.13
CA ALA A 846 9.63 -4.57 51.50
C ALA A 846 8.18 -4.07 51.57
N GLY A 847 7.84 -3.03 50.80
CA GLY A 847 6.49 -2.50 50.68
C GLY A 847 5.52 -3.53 50.09
N PHE A 848 5.87 -4.12 48.95
CA PHE A 848 5.07 -5.11 48.24
C PHE A 848 4.84 -6.38 49.06
N TYR A 849 5.90 -7.05 49.50
CA TYR A 849 5.73 -8.29 50.27
C TYR A 849 5.25 -8.03 51.69
N GLY A 850 5.61 -6.91 52.30
CA GLY A 850 5.16 -6.54 53.64
C GLY A 850 3.73 -6.01 53.69
N ASN A 851 3.16 -5.62 52.54
CA ASN A 851 1.99 -4.75 52.45
C ASN A 851 2.12 -3.53 53.38
N MET A 852 3.26 -2.84 53.27
CA MET A 852 3.60 -1.69 54.09
C MET A 852 3.65 -0.42 53.25
N TYR A 853 3.11 0.66 53.79
CA TYR A 853 3.23 2.01 53.24
C TYR A 853 4.41 2.75 53.89
N SER A 854 4.87 3.79 53.20
CA SER A 854 5.92 4.68 53.70
C SER A 854 5.48 5.42 54.97
N HIS A 855 6.45 5.85 55.79
CA HIS A 855 6.21 6.50 57.08
C HIS A 855 7.22 7.61 57.39
N THR A 856 6.93 8.48 58.36
CA THR A 856 7.81 9.62 58.73
C THR A 856 8.73 9.38 59.93
N ARG A 857 8.72 8.17 60.53
CA ARG A 857 9.31 7.92 61.87
C ARG A 857 10.84 7.80 61.95
N PHE A 858 11.52 7.38 60.88
CA PHE A 858 12.97 7.18 60.88
C PHE A 858 13.55 7.43 59.49
N LYS A 859 14.39 8.47 59.34
CA LYS A 859 14.91 8.94 58.04
C LYS A 859 15.81 7.92 57.32
N GLU A 860 16.51 7.03 58.02
CA GLU A 860 17.38 6.03 57.38
C GLU A 860 16.63 4.74 57.00
N CYS A 861 15.32 4.66 57.26
CA CYS A 861 14.51 3.52 56.85
C CYS A 861 14.25 3.56 55.35
N PRO A 862 14.37 2.46 54.59
CA PRO A 862 13.97 2.43 53.17
C PRO A 862 12.50 2.78 52.93
N LEU A 863 11.63 2.56 53.93
CA LEU A 863 10.21 2.93 53.88
C LEU A 863 9.95 4.35 54.45
N TRP A 864 10.97 5.20 54.54
CA TRP A 864 10.76 6.58 54.95
C TRP A 864 10.05 7.37 53.84
N PHE A 865 9.08 8.20 54.22
CA PHE A 865 8.36 9.06 53.28
C PHE A 865 9.21 10.30 52.96
N ASN A 866 9.89 10.24 51.82
CA ASN A 866 10.76 11.31 51.32
C ASN A 866 9.97 12.41 50.59
N GLU A 867 9.18 13.16 51.35
CA GLU A 867 8.30 14.22 50.83
C GLU A 867 9.06 15.28 50.02
N ASP A 868 10.23 15.70 50.52
CA ASP A 868 11.06 16.74 49.92
C ASP A 868 12.00 16.22 48.81
N ARG A 869 11.95 14.91 48.48
CA ARG A 869 12.89 14.25 47.55
C ARG A 869 14.37 14.56 47.83
N GLU A 870 14.77 14.43 49.10
CA GLU A 870 16.17 14.59 49.52
C GLU A 870 17.05 13.51 48.86
N LEU A 871 17.94 13.88 47.93
CA LEU A 871 18.87 12.94 47.27
C LEU A 871 19.73 12.17 48.29
N GLN A 872 20.13 12.84 49.36
CA GLN A 872 20.93 12.26 50.44
C GLN A 872 20.26 11.03 51.07
N HIS A 873 18.93 10.99 51.15
CA HIS A 873 18.23 9.80 51.63
C HIS A 873 18.43 8.60 50.69
N LEU A 874 18.40 8.84 49.38
CA LEU A 874 18.53 7.83 48.33
C LEU A 874 19.91 7.16 48.34
N ILE A 875 20.95 7.97 48.50
CA ILE A 875 22.36 7.56 48.40
C ILE A 875 23.01 7.32 49.77
N ALA A 876 22.28 7.50 50.86
CA ALA A 876 22.75 7.13 52.19
C ALA A 876 22.65 5.63 52.43
N LYS A 877 23.47 5.11 53.34
CA LYS A 877 23.29 3.76 53.87
C LYS A 877 22.00 3.71 54.67
N GLN A 878 21.13 2.76 54.33
CA GLN A 878 19.81 2.64 54.94
C GLN A 878 19.72 1.40 55.84
N LYS A 879 18.78 1.42 56.79
CA LYS A 879 18.44 0.27 57.64
C LYS A 879 17.00 0.37 58.11
N PHE A 880 16.28 -0.75 58.16
CA PHE A 880 14.92 -0.77 58.69
C PHE A 880 14.87 -0.29 60.15
N ASP A 881 13.90 0.57 60.48
CA ASP A 881 13.64 0.92 61.88
C ASP A 881 13.10 -0.29 62.67
N GLU A 882 13.10 -0.19 63.99
CA GLU A 882 12.70 -1.27 64.87
C GLU A 882 11.23 -1.71 64.65
N GLY A 883 10.34 -0.77 64.32
CA GLY A 883 8.95 -1.04 64.02
C GLY A 883 8.76 -1.79 62.71
N CYS A 884 9.45 -1.38 61.64
CA CYS A 884 9.46 -2.12 60.37
C CYS A 884 10.09 -3.50 60.54
N ARG A 885 11.23 -3.62 61.22
CA ARG A 885 11.90 -4.90 61.48
C ARG A 885 11.02 -5.89 62.25
N LYS A 886 10.32 -5.43 63.30
CA LYS A 886 9.41 -6.28 64.09
C LYS A 886 8.23 -6.81 63.27
N LYS A 887 7.78 -6.07 62.25
CA LYS A 887 6.69 -6.50 61.36
C LYS A 887 7.19 -7.36 60.20
N LEU A 888 8.21 -6.91 59.49
CA LEU A 888 8.70 -7.52 58.26
C LEU A 888 9.44 -8.83 58.51
N LYS A 889 10.29 -8.91 59.53
CA LYS A 889 11.10 -10.11 59.80
C LYS A 889 10.27 -11.40 59.97
N PRO A 890 9.21 -11.45 60.80
CA PRO A 890 8.39 -12.65 60.91
C PRO A 890 7.55 -12.93 59.65
N MET A 891 7.21 -11.91 58.85
CA MET A 891 6.41 -12.07 57.63
C MET A 891 7.22 -12.58 56.44
N LEU A 892 8.47 -12.14 56.31
CA LEU A 892 9.30 -12.34 55.13
C LEU A 892 10.37 -13.44 55.29
N GLY A 893 10.77 -13.76 56.53
CA GLY A 893 11.79 -14.77 56.81
C GLY A 893 13.08 -14.51 56.03
N ALA A 894 13.53 -15.49 55.24
CA ALA A 894 14.76 -15.40 54.44
C ALA A 894 14.76 -14.27 53.40
N LYS A 895 13.58 -13.81 52.95
CA LYS A 895 13.48 -12.62 52.08
C LYS A 895 13.91 -11.36 52.85
N PHE A 896 13.58 -11.25 54.15
CA PHE A 896 13.98 -10.10 54.96
C PHE A 896 15.50 -10.04 55.16
N ASP A 897 16.12 -11.19 55.46
CA ASP A 897 17.57 -11.24 55.66
C ASP A 897 18.33 -10.88 54.37
N ALA A 898 17.81 -11.27 53.19
CA ALA A 898 18.36 -10.86 51.90
C ALA A 898 18.22 -9.35 51.65
N LEU A 899 17.09 -8.74 52.02
CA LEU A 899 16.92 -7.29 51.95
C LEU A 899 17.91 -6.56 52.87
N GLU A 900 18.17 -7.07 54.08
CA GLU A 900 19.17 -6.48 54.99
C GLU A 900 20.60 -6.57 54.43
N GLU A 901 20.98 -7.67 53.77
CA GLU A 901 22.33 -7.79 53.17
C GLU A 901 22.51 -6.88 51.94
N LEU A 902 21.46 -6.63 51.17
CA LEU A 902 21.48 -5.62 50.10
C LEU A 902 21.79 -4.22 50.68
N LEU A 903 21.03 -3.78 51.68
CA LEU A 903 21.23 -2.47 52.34
C LEU A 903 22.59 -2.31 53.02
N LYS A 904 23.22 -3.41 53.42
CA LYS A 904 24.52 -3.42 54.09
C LYS A 904 25.68 -3.34 53.10
N THR A 905 25.49 -3.92 51.92
CA THR A 905 26.48 -3.93 50.84
C THR A 905 26.56 -2.57 50.18
N PHE A 906 25.40 -2.06 49.75
CA PHE A 906 25.29 -0.78 49.08
C PHE A 906 25.29 0.31 50.12
#